data_AF-A0AAF5CZ82-F1
#
_entry.id   AF-A0AAF5CZ82-F1
#
_cell.length_a   1.000
_cell.length_b   1.000
_cell.length_c   1.000
_cell.angle_alpha   90.00
_cell.angle_beta   90.00
_cell.angle_gamma   90.00
#
_symmetry.space_group_name_H-M   'P 1'
#
loop_
_entity.id
_entity.type
_entity.pdbx_description
1 polymer ?
#
loop_
_entity_poly.entity_id
_entity_poly.type
_entity_poly.pdbx_seq_one_letter_code
_entity_poly.pdbx_strand_id
1 'polypeptide(L)'
;YFYHHILFNLIYSPPISMNVHGLTTKLNYEKGAKPEAGQFICFDHVRFYVGNAKQAANWYCTNFGFEPYAYKGLETGSRLVASHAVKQNKIIFVFETALLPGNLEIGNHLIQHGDGVKDVAFEVDDIEYIVNYAKKKGAVVVKDITKEEDEDGYILTASLQTYGDTLHTLIERKHYKGLFLPGFKKHSYGEEFFKSLPKVGLDFIDHCVGNQPENMMEPAVQWYEEILQFHRFWSVDDTMIHTEYSALSSIVMTNYEETIKMPINEPAVGRRAVSQIQEYVDYYGGAGVQHIALNTQDIITAIVALKSRGVEFLSIPDAYYDNLRERLSKSSTKVAEDINKLQKLKILVDFDENGYLLQIFSKPCQDRPTLFLEIIQRRNHQGFGAGNFKALFESIELEQNERGNLFYKDYNPTLQYEKNYKLLVKALRPGVKMLLPVFLNMIVTLFLWIGLYDMKQERDNPFNLNMLSSEGDLTTGSQTFDGILNAICLIFLIGLISFGLLALAIYEFKKFIQGWLAFSLISVLFGVFSIYVYDFLKLFKISNQILLTIIISSIYGTVVFFTKKTPLYFHQLYTIINCSMVSVLYLRSFPESTIWFVLPTTILWDIFAVWSPSGPLKRVTEKAYQYNESILKFMMFTADNINENTNSDGNKMNYNTENSSISLTSEGDEEYYNSSTDQDQNDDEITTESERMLTEIENWDSSENTEPEYELDNHENEEDINNNEYKVVKNEKKITTAMDALNDNNSVRLGFGDFIFYSLLIGKSAADMSIMATTSSIFAILLGLLITLVFLQKGDIVVPALPIPIFLGIIFHFGTLYFIEPFIKQLYKRKLLFEKAKKNK
;
A
#
# COMPACT_ATOMS: atom_id res chain seq x y z
N TYR A 1 13.65 4.54 -48.34
CA TYR A 1 15.06 4.28 -47.99
C TYR A 1 15.38 4.54 -46.53
N PHE A 2 15.11 5.73 -45.98
CA PHE A 2 15.41 6.04 -44.57
C PHE A 2 14.68 5.11 -43.56
N TYR A 3 13.38 4.83 -43.80
CA TYR A 3 12.60 3.89 -42.98
C TYR A 3 13.11 2.43 -43.06
N HIS A 4 13.70 2.02 -44.19
CA HIS A 4 14.20 0.66 -44.36
C HIS A 4 15.54 0.45 -43.64
N HIS A 5 16.33 1.51 -43.46
CA HIS A 5 17.63 1.42 -42.81
C HIS A 5 17.52 1.31 -41.27
N ILE A 6 16.51 1.94 -40.68
CA ILE A 6 16.25 1.83 -39.23
C ILE A 6 15.76 0.42 -38.88
N LEU A 7 14.87 -0.17 -39.70
CA LEU A 7 14.38 -1.53 -39.44
C LEU A 7 15.49 -2.58 -39.56
N PHE A 8 16.41 -2.43 -40.53
CA PHE A 8 17.46 -3.41 -40.75
C PHE A 8 18.51 -3.43 -39.63
N ASN A 9 18.82 -2.26 -39.04
CA ASN A 9 19.78 -2.18 -37.93
C ASN A 9 19.18 -2.58 -36.57
N LEU A 10 17.87 -2.47 -36.37
CA LEU A 10 17.22 -2.93 -35.15
C LEU A 10 17.11 -4.46 -35.05
N ILE A 11 17.08 -5.17 -36.18
CA ILE A 11 16.93 -6.64 -36.19
C ILE A 11 18.28 -7.36 -36.04
N TYR A 12 19.40 -6.73 -36.44
CA TYR A 12 20.70 -7.42 -36.53
C TYR A 12 21.85 -6.80 -35.72
N SER A 13 21.58 -5.87 -34.80
CA SER A 13 22.62 -5.41 -33.88
C SER A 13 22.81 -6.42 -32.73
N PRO A 14 24.00 -7.03 -32.56
CA PRO A 14 24.25 -7.93 -31.44
C PRO A 14 24.12 -7.18 -30.11
N PRO A 15 23.68 -7.87 -29.04
CA PRO A 15 23.34 -7.24 -27.77
C PRO A 15 24.54 -6.45 -27.23
N ILE A 16 24.35 -5.14 -27.07
CA ILE A 16 25.29 -4.26 -26.40
C ILE A 16 25.35 -4.74 -24.95
N SER A 17 26.52 -5.26 -24.54
CA SER A 17 26.78 -5.75 -23.19
C SER A 17 26.68 -4.59 -22.20
N MET A 18 25.48 -4.31 -21.70
CA MET A 18 25.28 -3.38 -20.60
C MET A 18 25.75 -4.07 -19.32
N ASN A 19 26.85 -3.54 -18.77
CA ASN A 19 27.55 -4.06 -17.61
C ASN A 19 26.73 -3.70 -16.34
N VAL A 20 25.57 -4.33 -16.15
CA VAL A 20 24.77 -4.19 -14.93
C VAL A 20 25.40 -5.08 -13.86
N HIS A 21 26.25 -4.47 -13.05
CA HIS A 21 26.71 -5.05 -11.79
C HIS A 21 25.49 -5.35 -10.89
N GLY A 22 25.28 -6.62 -10.53
CA GLY A 22 24.67 -6.94 -9.22
C GLY A 22 23.68 -8.11 -9.13
N LEU A 23 23.04 -8.53 -10.21
CA LEU A 23 22.14 -9.71 -10.22
C LEU A 23 22.68 -10.72 -11.21
N THR A 24 23.81 -11.35 -10.89
CA THR A 24 24.15 -12.62 -11.54
C THR A 24 23.08 -13.62 -11.11
N THR A 25 22.14 -13.90 -12.00
CA THR A 25 21.13 -14.95 -11.88
C THR A 25 21.85 -16.24 -11.50
N LYS A 26 21.77 -16.63 -10.22
CA LYS A 26 22.34 -17.91 -9.76
C LYS A 26 21.34 -18.99 -10.13
N LEU A 27 21.72 -19.81 -11.11
CA LEU A 27 20.94 -21.00 -11.44
C LEU A 27 20.84 -21.94 -10.23
N ASN A 28 21.93 -22.08 -9.47
CA ASN A 28 21.95 -22.88 -8.25
C ASN A 28 22.53 -22.05 -7.10
N TYR A 29 21.91 -22.14 -5.93
CA TYR A 29 22.41 -21.55 -4.70
C TYR A 29 23.19 -22.58 -3.89
N GLU A 30 24.08 -22.11 -3.01
CA GLU A 30 24.69 -22.98 -2.00
C GLU A 30 23.64 -23.31 -0.93
N LYS A 31 23.68 -24.54 -0.39
CA LYS A 31 22.77 -24.94 0.69
C LYS A 31 22.92 -24.00 1.88
N GLY A 32 21.79 -23.63 2.46
CA GLY A 32 21.75 -22.89 3.72
C GLY A 32 22.30 -23.69 4.90
N ALA A 33 22.40 -23.05 6.06
CA ALA A 33 22.79 -23.73 7.30
C ALA A 33 21.75 -24.81 7.67
N LYS A 34 22.22 -26.00 8.05
CA LYS A 34 21.34 -27.07 8.52
C LYS A 34 20.65 -26.64 9.83
N PRO A 35 19.32 -26.80 9.96
CA PRO A 35 18.64 -26.61 11.24
C PRO A 35 19.22 -27.48 12.36
N GLU A 36 19.17 -27.00 13.61
CA GLU A 36 19.73 -27.72 14.76
C GLU A 36 18.91 -28.97 15.13
N ALA A 37 17.60 -28.89 14.92
CA ALA A 37 16.62 -29.98 15.03
C ALA A 37 15.45 -29.70 14.05
N GLY A 38 14.43 -30.56 14.00
CA GLY A 38 13.27 -30.37 13.14
C GLY A 38 13.58 -30.54 11.65
N GLN A 39 13.34 -31.74 11.14
CA GLN A 39 13.45 -32.10 9.74
C GLN A 39 12.08 -32.13 9.05
N PHE A 40 12.01 -31.49 7.88
CA PHE A 40 10.93 -31.70 6.92
C PHE A 40 11.21 -32.96 6.09
N ILE A 41 10.29 -33.93 6.15
CA ILE A 41 10.48 -35.24 5.53
C ILE A 41 10.04 -35.20 4.06
N CYS A 42 8.76 -34.89 3.81
CA CYS A 42 8.18 -34.80 2.48
C CYS A 42 6.84 -34.05 2.49
N PHE A 43 6.24 -33.85 1.30
CA PHE A 43 4.82 -33.55 1.17
C PHE A 43 3.98 -34.68 1.78
N ASP A 44 3.08 -34.37 2.71
CA ASP A 44 2.17 -35.35 3.33
C ASP A 44 0.90 -35.52 2.48
N HIS A 45 0.22 -34.41 2.22
CA HIS A 45 -0.92 -34.32 1.32
C HIS A 45 -1.16 -32.86 0.88
N VAL A 46 -1.94 -32.68 -0.17
CA VAL A 46 -2.47 -31.36 -0.56
C VAL A 46 -3.96 -31.34 -0.31
N ARG A 47 -4.43 -30.35 0.43
CA ARG A 47 -5.83 -30.20 0.80
C ARG A 47 -6.47 -29.05 0.02
N PHE A 48 -7.62 -29.33 -0.56
CA PHE A 48 -8.37 -28.45 -1.42
C PHE A 48 -9.70 -28.10 -0.78
N TYR A 49 -10.09 -26.84 -0.87
CA TYR A 49 -11.46 -26.42 -0.63
C TYR A 49 -12.19 -26.37 -1.97
N VAL A 50 -13.30 -27.08 -2.04
CA VAL A 50 -14.06 -27.27 -3.28
C VAL A 50 -15.56 -27.21 -3.02
N GLY A 51 -16.33 -26.79 -4.03
CA GLY A 51 -17.79 -26.71 -3.93
C GLY A 51 -18.46 -28.07 -3.74
N ASN A 52 -17.86 -29.16 -4.24
CA ASN A 52 -18.36 -30.52 -4.04
C ASN A 52 -17.22 -31.55 -3.99
N ALA A 53 -16.74 -31.84 -2.77
CA ALA A 53 -15.64 -32.78 -2.55
C ALA A 53 -15.89 -34.18 -3.11
N LYS A 54 -17.14 -34.63 -3.09
CA LYS A 54 -17.54 -35.96 -3.57
C LYS A 54 -17.35 -36.10 -5.08
N GLN A 55 -17.71 -35.04 -5.83
CA GLN A 55 -17.55 -34.99 -7.28
C GLN A 55 -16.08 -34.75 -7.68
N ALA A 56 -15.40 -33.83 -7.00
CA ALA A 56 -13.97 -33.57 -7.23
C ALA A 56 -13.15 -34.86 -7.04
N ALA A 57 -13.29 -35.53 -5.90
CA ALA A 57 -12.59 -36.79 -5.64
C ALA A 57 -12.86 -37.85 -6.72
N ASN A 58 -14.12 -38.00 -7.17
CA ASN A 58 -14.45 -38.93 -8.25
C ASN A 58 -13.78 -38.56 -9.58
N TRP A 59 -13.73 -37.27 -9.92
CA TRP A 59 -13.08 -36.79 -11.14
C TRP A 59 -11.57 -37.03 -11.12
N TYR A 60 -10.87 -36.70 -10.03
CA TYR A 60 -9.44 -36.99 -9.90
C TYR A 60 -9.13 -38.50 -9.92
N CYS A 61 -10.00 -39.35 -9.36
CA CYS A 61 -9.86 -40.81 -9.50
C CYS A 61 -10.09 -41.30 -10.94
N THR A 62 -11.10 -40.75 -11.62
CA THR A 62 -11.46 -41.15 -12.98
C THR A 62 -10.42 -40.69 -14.00
N ASN A 63 -10.11 -39.38 -14.01
CA ASN A 63 -9.30 -38.73 -15.03
C ASN A 63 -7.80 -38.88 -14.73
N PHE A 64 -7.37 -38.59 -13.50
CA PHE A 64 -5.95 -38.62 -13.12
C PHE A 64 -5.46 -39.96 -12.54
N GLY A 65 -6.34 -40.95 -12.42
CA GLY A 65 -5.98 -42.31 -12.01
C GLY A 65 -5.67 -42.46 -10.53
N PHE A 66 -6.14 -41.53 -9.69
CA PHE A 66 -6.13 -41.70 -8.24
C PHE A 66 -7.09 -42.82 -7.81
N GLU A 67 -6.87 -43.36 -6.62
CA GLU A 67 -7.73 -44.34 -5.99
C GLU A 67 -8.40 -43.73 -4.74
N PRO A 68 -9.69 -43.98 -4.49
CA PRO A 68 -10.32 -43.58 -3.23
C PRO A 68 -9.58 -44.19 -2.05
N TYR A 69 -9.12 -43.35 -1.11
CA TYR A 69 -8.21 -43.78 -0.05
C TYR A 69 -8.88 -43.75 1.33
N ALA A 70 -9.30 -42.55 1.75
CA ALA A 70 -9.91 -42.35 3.06
C ALA A 70 -11.04 -41.32 2.99
N TYR A 71 -11.96 -41.39 3.94
CA TYR A 71 -13.14 -40.52 3.99
C TYR A 71 -13.43 -40.10 5.42
N LYS A 72 -13.77 -38.82 5.59
CA LYS A 72 -14.30 -38.26 6.84
C LYS A 72 -15.54 -37.43 6.51
N GLY A 73 -16.65 -37.65 7.22
CA GLY A 73 -17.92 -37.00 6.92
C GLY A 73 -18.98 -37.36 7.97
N LEU A 74 -20.26 -37.20 7.62
CA LEU A 74 -21.37 -37.44 8.55
C LEU A 74 -21.35 -38.86 9.14
N GLU A 75 -21.01 -39.84 8.32
CA GLU A 75 -20.95 -41.27 8.66
C GLU A 75 -19.74 -41.61 9.56
N THR A 76 -18.74 -40.73 9.62
CA THR A 76 -17.56 -40.88 10.48
C THR A 76 -17.56 -39.91 11.65
N GLY A 77 -18.64 -39.14 11.85
CA GLY A 77 -18.81 -38.22 12.98
C GLY A 77 -18.46 -36.77 12.69
N SER A 78 -17.92 -36.44 11.51
CA SER A 78 -17.68 -35.05 11.10
C SER A 78 -19.01 -34.36 10.80
N ARG A 79 -19.27 -33.22 11.48
CA ARG A 79 -20.55 -32.48 11.37
C ARG A 79 -20.48 -31.22 10.53
N LEU A 80 -19.28 -30.64 10.35
CA LEU A 80 -19.11 -29.36 9.67
C LEU A 80 -18.58 -29.50 8.25
N VAL A 81 -17.74 -30.51 8.00
CA VAL A 81 -17.06 -30.71 6.71
C VAL A 81 -17.08 -32.19 6.31
N ALA A 82 -17.11 -32.44 5.01
CA ALA A 82 -16.83 -33.75 4.43
C ALA A 82 -15.52 -33.69 3.65
N SER A 83 -14.63 -34.65 3.91
CA SER A 83 -13.28 -34.73 3.38
C SER A 83 -13.11 -36.07 2.65
N HIS A 84 -12.85 -36.00 1.35
CA HIS A 84 -12.58 -37.15 0.49
C HIS A 84 -11.08 -37.18 0.15
N ALA A 85 -10.35 -38.12 0.75
CA ALA A 85 -8.94 -38.33 0.44
C ALA A 85 -8.79 -39.37 -0.68
N VAL A 86 -8.04 -39.01 -1.71
CA VAL A 86 -7.68 -39.87 -2.84
C VAL A 86 -6.17 -40.02 -2.90
N LYS A 87 -5.68 -41.18 -3.34
CA LYS A 87 -4.26 -41.53 -3.29
C LYS A 87 -3.78 -42.16 -4.59
N GLN A 88 -2.58 -41.83 -5.01
CA GLN A 88 -1.82 -42.58 -6.01
C GLN A 88 -0.37 -42.68 -5.55
N ASN A 89 0.07 -43.91 -5.25
CA ASN A 89 1.38 -44.17 -4.63
C ASN A 89 1.61 -43.30 -3.38
N LYS A 90 2.51 -42.31 -3.41
CA LYS A 90 2.77 -41.40 -2.28
C LYS A 90 2.02 -40.07 -2.38
N ILE A 91 1.26 -39.86 -3.44
CA ILE A 91 0.50 -38.63 -3.67
C ILE A 91 -0.85 -38.78 -2.98
N ILE A 92 -1.18 -37.84 -2.10
CA ILE A 92 -2.48 -37.79 -1.43
C ILE A 92 -3.09 -36.41 -1.65
N PHE A 93 -4.30 -36.37 -2.20
CA PHE A 93 -5.12 -35.17 -2.29
C PHE A 93 -6.35 -35.33 -1.40
N VAL A 94 -6.69 -34.28 -0.66
CA VAL A 94 -7.87 -34.24 0.21
C VAL A 94 -8.81 -33.14 -0.26
N PHE A 95 -9.98 -33.50 -0.76
CA PHE A 95 -11.00 -32.54 -1.15
C PHE A 95 -11.98 -32.34 0.00
N GLU A 96 -12.17 -31.09 0.45
CA GLU A 96 -13.08 -30.75 1.54
C GLU A 96 -14.21 -29.84 1.05
N THR A 97 -15.41 -30.10 1.55
CA THR A 97 -16.61 -29.28 1.32
C THR A 97 -17.32 -29.04 2.64
N ALA A 98 -17.96 -27.88 2.76
CA ALA A 98 -18.85 -27.61 3.88
C ALA A 98 -20.10 -28.51 3.82
N LEU A 99 -20.52 -29.03 4.98
CA LEU A 99 -21.78 -29.79 5.14
C LEU A 99 -22.96 -28.89 5.48
N LEU A 100 -22.70 -27.79 6.20
CA LEU A 100 -23.73 -26.84 6.62
C LEU A 100 -23.69 -25.57 5.76
N PRO A 101 -24.85 -24.96 5.46
CA PRO A 101 -24.90 -23.65 4.83
C PRO A 101 -24.27 -22.59 5.74
N GLY A 102 -23.70 -21.55 5.14
CA GLY A 102 -23.11 -20.43 5.90
C GLY A 102 -21.79 -20.77 6.61
N ASN A 103 -21.10 -21.86 6.26
CA ASN A 103 -19.72 -22.08 6.68
C ASN A 103 -18.84 -20.96 6.10
N LEU A 104 -18.43 -20.01 6.93
CA LEU A 104 -17.71 -18.81 6.50
C LEU A 104 -16.31 -19.14 5.98
N GLU A 105 -15.62 -20.14 6.53
CA GLU A 105 -14.25 -20.48 6.15
C GLU A 105 -14.18 -21.02 4.71
N ILE A 106 -14.90 -22.11 4.43
CA ILE A 106 -14.93 -22.69 3.08
C ILE A 106 -15.73 -21.78 2.15
N GLY A 107 -16.83 -21.18 2.63
CA GLY A 107 -17.67 -20.29 1.83
C GLY A 107 -16.92 -19.07 1.30
N ASN A 108 -16.17 -18.35 2.15
CA ASN A 108 -15.39 -17.20 1.73
C ASN A 108 -14.26 -17.61 0.77
N HIS A 109 -13.60 -18.74 1.02
CA HIS A 109 -12.59 -19.28 0.10
C HIS A 109 -13.19 -19.54 -1.29
N LEU A 110 -14.35 -20.21 -1.37
CA LEU A 110 -14.99 -20.52 -2.65
C LEU A 110 -15.49 -19.26 -3.37
N ILE A 111 -15.97 -18.25 -2.64
CA ILE A 111 -16.39 -16.96 -3.23
C ILE A 111 -15.18 -16.25 -3.86
N GLN A 112 -14.07 -16.18 -3.14
CA GLN A 112 -12.86 -15.49 -3.57
C GLN A 112 -12.13 -16.28 -4.68
N HIS A 113 -11.77 -17.52 -4.37
CA HIS A 113 -10.82 -18.34 -5.14
C HIS A 113 -11.49 -19.35 -6.07
N GLY A 114 -12.73 -19.74 -5.78
CA GLY A 114 -13.33 -20.96 -6.35
C GLY A 114 -12.72 -22.22 -5.75
N ASP A 115 -12.75 -23.32 -6.49
CA ASP A 115 -12.07 -24.56 -6.11
C ASP A 115 -10.55 -24.35 -6.15
N GLY A 116 -9.83 -24.70 -5.08
CA GLY A 116 -8.42 -24.36 -4.97
C GLY A 116 -7.68 -25.08 -3.84
N VAL A 117 -6.35 -25.02 -3.88
CA VAL A 117 -5.50 -25.52 -2.80
C VAL A 117 -5.62 -24.58 -1.61
N LYS A 118 -6.05 -25.12 -0.46
CA LYS A 118 -6.06 -24.39 0.81
C LYS A 118 -4.76 -24.60 1.59
N ASP A 119 -4.20 -25.80 1.52
CA ASP A 119 -3.12 -26.22 2.41
C ASP A 119 -2.21 -27.26 1.75
N VAL A 120 -0.91 -27.00 1.83
CA VAL A 120 0.13 -27.94 1.40
C VAL A 120 0.80 -28.47 2.65
N ALA A 121 0.39 -29.67 3.07
CA ALA A 121 0.84 -30.25 4.33
C ALA A 121 2.19 -30.95 4.20
N PHE A 122 3.01 -30.85 5.25
CA PHE A 122 4.34 -31.44 5.31
C PHE A 122 4.44 -32.43 6.47
N GLU A 123 5.03 -33.60 6.20
CA GLU A 123 5.40 -34.52 7.25
C GLU A 123 6.72 -34.04 7.88
N VAL A 124 6.77 -33.97 9.20
CA VAL A 124 7.94 -33.50 9.97
C VAL A 124 8.27 -34.49 11.09
N ASP A 125 9.52 -34.49 11.55
CA ASP A 125 9.94 -35.36 12.65
C ASP A 125 9.85 -34.71 14.05
N ASP A 126 10.00 -33.39 14.17
CA ASP A 126 9.94 -32.66 15.44
C ASP A 126 9.15 -31.37 15.24
N ILE A 127 7.83 -31.49 15.40
CA ILE A 127 6.91 -30.36 15.20
C ILE A 127 7.09 -29.27 16.26
N GLU A 128 7.48 -29.65 17.48
CA GLU A 128 7.67 -28.71 18.59
C GLU A 128 8.81 -27.76 18.28
N TYR A 129 9.96 -28.27 17.83
CA TYR A 129 11.08 -27.42 17.43
C TYR A 129 10.69 -26.46 16.30
N ILE A 130 10.09 -26.97 15.22
CA ILE A 130 9.77 -26.18 14.03
C ILE A 130 8.77 -25.07 14.35
N VAL A 131 7.69 -25.39 15.08
CA VAL A 131 6.66 -24.40 15.44
C VAL A 131 7.18 -23.38 16.43
N ASN A 132 7.98 -23.79 17.43
CA ASN A 132 8.57 -22.85 18.39
C ASN A 132 9.56 -21.88 17.71
N TYR A 133 10.36 -22.38 16.77
CA TYR A 133 11.23 -21.55 15.95
C TYR A 133 10.40 -20.57 15.10
N ALA A 134 9.39 -21.05 14.39
CA ALA A 134 8.50 -20.25 13.56
C ALA A 134 7.81 -19.13 14.37
N LYS A 135 7.27 -19.45 15.56
CA LYS A 135 6.69 -18.47 16.48
C LYS A 135 7.69 -17.39 16.89
N LYS A 136 8.92 -17.79 17.27
CA LYS A 136 10.00 -16.85 17.64
C LYS A 136 10.37 -15.90 16.50
N LYS A 137 10.17 -16.33 15.25
CA LYS A 137 10.40 -15.54 14.03
C LYS A 137 9.18 -14.74 13.57
N GLY A 138 8.05 -14.82 14.27
CA GLY A 138 6.85 -14.03 13.97
C GLY A 138 5.88 -14.69 12.98
N ALA A 139 5.91 -16.02 12.84
CA ALA A 139 4.94 -16.74 12.03
C ALA A 139 3.50 -16.56 12.54
N VAL A 140 2.56 -16.44 11.61
CA VAL A 140 1.12 -16.46 11.93
C VAL A 140 0.69 -17.92 12.10
N VAL A 141 0.41 -18.30 13.34
CA VAL A 141 -0.04 -19.65 13.71
C VAL A 141 -1.56 -19.69 13.70
N VAL A 142 -2.14 -20.35 12.69
CA VAL A 142 -3.60 -20.49 12.55
C VAL A 142 -4.15 -21.57 13.49
N LYS A 143 -3.39 -22.65 13.64
CA LYS A 143 -3.68 -23.73 14.60
C LYS A 143 -2.38 -24.10 15.30
N ASP A 144 -2.35 -23.94 16.61
CA ASP A 144 -1.20 -24.32 17.41
C ASP A 144 -1.08 -25.85 17.54
N ILE A 145 0.05 -26.34 18.06
CA ILE A 145 0.35 -27.76 18.22
C ILE A 145 -0.81 -28.44 18.94
N THR A 146 -1.51 -29.29 18.22
CA THR A 146 -2.70 -30.00 18.68
C THR A 146 -2.50 -31.49 18.51
N LYS A 147 -2.73 -32.25 19.58
CA LYS A 147 -2.77 -33.71 19.55
C LYS A 147 -4.13 -34.20 19.07
N GLU A 148 -4.14 -34.97 18.00
CA GLU A 148 -5.33 -35.68 17.51
C GLU A 148 -5.12 -37.19 17.66
N GLU A 149 -6.07 -37.87 18.29
CA GLU A 149 -5.93 -39.26 18.74
C GLU A 149 -7.19 -40.08 18.43
N ASP A 150 -6.99 -41.33 18.03
CA ASP A 150 -8.03 -42.36 17.92
C ASP A 150 -7.49 -43.73 18.40
N GLU A 151 -8.19 -44.82 18.07
CA GLU A 151 -7.84 -46.18 18.48
C GLU A 151 -6.46 -46.66 17.96
N ASP A 152 -5.96 -46.06 16.87
CA ASP A 152 -4.70 -46.42 16.22
C ASP A 152 -3.51 -45.55 16.66
N GLY A 153 -3.70 -44.69 17.66
CA GLY A 153 -2.68 -43.83 18.26
C GLY A 153 -2.95 -42.35 18.02
N TYR A 154 -1.89 -41.53 17.98
CA TYR A 154 -2.03 -40.08 17.84
C TYR A 154 -1.02 -39.44 16.88
N ILE A 155 -1.41 -38.29 16.35
CA ILE A 155 -0.56 -37.37 15.61
C ILE A 155 -0.47 -36.02 16.33
N LEU A 156 0.56 -35.25 16.02
CA LEU A 156 0.62 -33.83 16.33
C LEU A 156 0.48 -33.02 15.04
N THR A 157 -0.32 -31.96 15.10
CA THR A 157 -0.55 -31.06 13.96
C THR A 157 -0.42 -29.60 14.36
N ALA A 158 0.08 -28.75 13.47
CA ALA A 158 0.08 -27.30 13.61
C ALA A 158 -0.01 -26.68 12.22
N SER A 159 -0.70 -25.55 12.07
CA SER A 159 -0.91 -24.89 10.78
C SER A 159 -0.38 -23.48 10.80
N LEU A 160 0.52 -23.18 9.86
CA LEU A 160 1.14 -21.87 9.67
C LEU A 160 0.58 -21.22 8.41
N GLN A 161 0.29 -19.92 8.46
CA GLN A 161 -0.11 -19.16 7.28
C GLN A 161 1.12 -18.62 6.54
N THR A 162 1.16 -18.83 5.22
CA THR A 162 2.16 -18.27 4.32
C THR A 162 1.55 -17.15 3.48
N TYR A 163 1.84 -17.07 2.18
CA TYR A 163 1.24 -16.13 1.25
C TYR A 163 -0.26 -16.39 1.01
N GLY A 164 -0.99 -15.28 0.84
CA GLY A 164 -2.45 -15.31 0.63
C GLY A 164 -3.17 -16.09 1.73
N ASP A 165 -4.10 -16.94 1.31
CA ASP A 165 -4.88 -17.81 2.20
C ASP A 165 -4.28 -19.23 2.31
N THR A 166 -3.08 -19.45 1.77
CA THR A 166 -2.44 -20.77 1.73
C THR A 166 -1.83 -21.10 3.10
N LEU A 167 -2.05 -22.33 3.55
CA LEU A 167 -1.50 -22.87 4.79
C LEU A 167 -0.40 -23.91 4.52
N HIS A 168 0.48 -24.05 5.49
CA HIS A 168 1.30 -25.24 5.67
C HIS A 168 0.96 -25.90 6.99
N THR A 169 0.24 -27.01 6.93
CA THR A 169 0.04 -27.88 8.09
C THR A 169 1.21 -28.83 8.24
N LEU A 170 1.90 -28.75 9.37
CA LEU A 170 2.95 -29.66 9.79
C LEU A 170 2.32 -30.86 10.50
N ILE A 171 2.78 -32.07 10.18
CA ILE A 171 2.22 -33.30 10.73
C ILE A 171 3.35 -34.21 11.21
N GLU A 172 3.32 -34.56 12.49
CA GLU A 172 4.20 -35.57 13.07
C GLU A 172 3.39 -36.84 13.39
N ARG A 173 3.77 -37.96 12.76
CA ARG A 173 2.97 -39.21 12.76
C ARG A 173 3.64 -40.40 13.46
N LYS A 174 4.76 -40.20 14.16
CA LYS A 174 5.56 -41.28 14.79
C LYS A 174 4.75 -42.26 15.64
N HIS A 175 3.66 -41.79 16.25
CA HIS A 175 2.82 -42.55 17.18
C HIS A 175 1.45 -42.94 16.61
N TYR A 176 1.23 -42.82 15.30
CA TYR A 176 -0.02 -43.16 14.64
C TYR A 176 0.15 -44.33 13.68
N LYS A 177 -0.70 -45.34 13.78
CA LYS A 177 -0.70 -46.53 12.90
C LYS A 177 -1.98 -46.67 12.07
N GLY A 178 -2.89 -45.70 12.20
CA GLY A 178 -4.21 -45.75 11.60
C GLY A 178 -4.22 -45.38 10.13
N LEU A 179 -5.42 -45.42 9.54
CA LEU A 179 -5.61 -45.03 8.15
C LEU A 179 -5.53 -43.51 8.01
N PHE A 180 -4.48 -43.05 7.33
CA PHE A 180 -4.27 -41.64 6.96
C PHE A 180 -4.23 -40.68 8.14
N LEU A 181 -5.35 -40.26 8.72
CA LEU A 181 -5.46 -39.26 9.79
C LEU A 181 -6.58 -39.64 10.77
N PRO A 182 -6.50 -39.24 12.06
CA PRO A 182 -7.55 -39.53 13.02
C PRO A 182 -8.96 -39.11 12.57
N GLY A 183 -9.89 -40.04 12.74
CA GLY A 183 -11.30 -39.88 12.35
C GLY A 183 -11.61 -40.08 10.86
N PHE A 184 -10.60 -40.38 10.03
CA PHE A 184 -10.83 -40.90 8.68
C PHE A 184 -11.08 -42.41 8.72
N LYS A 185 -11.94 -42.89 7.83
CA LYS A 185 -12.21 -44.33 7.61
C LYS A 185 -11.96 -44.69 6.16
N LYS A 186 -11.86 -45.99 5.86
CA LYS A 186 -11.68 -46.46 4.48
C LYS A 186 -12.80 -45.91 3.60
N HIS A 187 -12.45 -45.36 2.44
CA HIS A 187 -13.42 -44.80 1.50
C HIS A 187 -14.38 -45.88 1.00
N SER A 188 -15.68 -45.61 1.00
CA SER A 188 -16.73 -46.57 0.64
C SER A 188 -16.97 -46.73 -0.87
N TYR A 189 -16.17 -46.10 -1.72
CA TYR A 189 -16.39 -46.12 -3.16
C TYR A 189 -16.04 -47.49 -3.74
N GLY A 190 -16.83 -47.93 -4.73
CA GLY A 190 -16.53 -49.15 -5.47
C GLY A 190 -15.20 -49.03 -6.20
N GLU A 191 -14.22 -49.84 -5.81
CA GLU A 191 -12.88 -49.85 -6.41
C GLU A 191 -12.87 -50.46 -7.82
N GLU A 192 -13.88 -51.28 -8.18
CA GLU A 192 -13.92 -52.05 -9.44
C GLU A 192 -13.88 -51.17 -10.69
N PHE A 193 -14.65 -50.08 -10.71
CA PHE A 193 -14.66 -49.14 -11.82
C PHE A 193 -13.26 -48.53 -12.04
N PHE A 194 -12.64 -48.00 -10.99
CA PHE A 194 -11.32 -47.38 -11.08
C PHE A 194 -10.22 -48.38 -11.46
N LYS A 195 -10.32 -49.62 -10.96
CA LYS A 195 -9.42 -50.74 -11.29
C LYS A 195 -9.56 -51.22 -12.74
N SER A 196 -10.71 -51.01 -13.37
CA SER A 196 -10.94 -51.38 -14.78
C SER A 196 -10.26 -50.42 -15.78
N LEU A 197 -9.88 -49.22 -15.33
CA LEU A 197 -9.26 -48.20 -16.16
C LEU A 197 -7.73 -48.36 -16.19
N PRO A 198 -7.03 -47.94 -17.29
CA PRO A 198 -5.58 -48.08 -17.40
C PRO A 198 -4.81 -47.39 -16.26
N LYS A 199 -3.83 -48.06 -15.65
CA LYS A 199 -3.00 -47.45 -14.60
C LYS A 199 -2.14 -46.34 -15.16
N VAL A 200 -2.03 -45.23 -14.43
CA VAL A 200 -1.23 -44.06 -14.85
C VAL A 200 0.21 -44.18 -14.36
N GLY A 201 0.43 -44.46 -13.08
CA GLY A 201 1.78 -44.63 -12.52
C GLY A 201 2.43 -43.33 -12.08
N LEU A 202 1.70 -42.48 -11.37
CA LEU A 202 2.24 -41.29 -10.69
C LEU A 202 2.75 -41.67 -9.30
N ASP A 203 3.95 -41.23 -8.93
CA ASP A 203 4.69 -41.75 -7.77
C ASP A 203 4.63 -40.87 -6.52
N PHE A 204 4.97 -39.59 -6.66
CA PHE A 204 5.02 -38.61 -5.56
C PHE A 204 4.89 -37.18 -6.09
N ILE A 205 4.64 -36.22 -5.21
CA ILE A 205 4.61 -34.78 -5.55
C ILE A 205 6.06 -34.30 -5.73
N ASP A 206 6.41 -33.88 -6.93
CA ASP A 206 7.74 -33.35 -7.26
C ASP A 206 7.92 -31.95 -6.69
N HIS A 207 6.91 -31.08 -6.87
CA HIS A 207 6.88 -29.71 -6.35
C HIS A 207 5.46 -29.10 -6.42
N CYS A 208 5.22 -28.03 -5.66
CA CYS A 208 3.98 -27.23 -5.67
C CYS A 208 4.31 -25.76 -5.92
N VAL A 209 3.67 -25.14 -6.92
CA VAL A 209 4.03 -23.80 -7.39
C VAL A 209 3.06 -22.73 -6.89
N GLY A 210 3.60 -21.79 -6.12
CA GLY A 210 2.90 -20.62 -5.59
C GLY A 210 3.06 -19.40 -6.48
N ASN A 211 1.96 -18.75 -6.85
CA ASN A 211 1.97 -17.54 -7.64
C ASN A 211 1.60 -16.34 -6.78
N GLN A 212 2.35 -15.24 -6.95
CA GLN A 212 2.24 -14.02 -6.17
C GLN A 212 1.85 -12.84 -7.07
N PRO A 213 1.15 -11.83 -6.51
CA PRO A 213 1.01 -10.53 -7.16
C PRO A 213 2.38 -9.88 -7.42
N GLU A 214 2.37 -8.82 -8.24
CA GLU A 214 3.57 -8.05 -8.55
C GLU A 214 4.31 -7.58 -7.29
N ASN A 215 5.63 -7.77 -7.25
CA ASN A 215 6.52 -7.42 -6.13
C ASN A 215 6.24 -8.16 -4.81
N MET A 216 5.57 -9.31 -4.85
CA MET A 216 5.25 -10.14 -3.68
C MET A 216 5.97 -11.49 -3.66
N MET A 217 6.75 -11.85 -4.70
CA MET A 217 7.59 -13.07 -4.68
C MET A 217 8.66 -13.00 -3.59
N GLU A 218 9.40 -11.90 -3.51
CA GLU A 218 10.53 -11.79 -2.58
C GLU A 218 10.08 -11.82 -1.10
N PRO A 219 8.99 -11.14 -0.67
CA PRO A 219 8.43 -11.34 0.66
C PRO A 219 8.00 -12.79 0.95
N ALA A 220 7.38 -13.48 -0.02
CA ALA A 220 7.00 -14.88 0.14
C ALA A 220 8.22 -15.81 0.27
N VAL A 221 9.27 -15.58 -0.54
CA VAL A 221 10.56 -16.28 -0.46
C VAL A 221 11.21 -16.08 0.91
N GLN A 222 11.28 -14.83 1.38
CA GLN A 222 11.83 -14.49 2.70
C GLN A 222 11.07 -15.20 3.83
N TRP A 223 9.74 -15.32 3.72
CA TRP A 223 8.95 -16.10 4.67
C TRP A 223 9.43 -17.57 4.76
N TYR A 224 9.68 -18.23 3.63
CA TYR A 224 10.22 -19.61 3.66
C TYR A 224 11.63 -19.67 4.26
N GLU A 225 12.49 -18.70 3.95
CA GLU A 225 13.86 -18.62 4.48
C GLU A 225 13.88 -18.41 6.00
N GLU A 226 13.09 -17.45 6.48
CA GLU A 226 13.12 -17.01 7.87
C GLU A 226 12.25 -17.86 8.80
N ILE A 227 11.09 -18.33 8.33
CA ILE A 227 10.11 -19.04 9.15
C ILE A 227 10.35 -20.56 9.13
N LEU A 228 10.55 -21.14 7.95
CA LEU A 228 10.71 -22.60 7.79
C LEU A 228 12.17 -23.03 7.62
N GLN A 229 13.12 -22.10 7.60
CA GLN A 229 14.55 -22.37 7.38
C GLN A 229 14.82 -23.08 6.04
N PHE A 230 13.97 -22.83 5.04
CA PHE A 230 14.23 -23.27 3.68
C PHE A 230 15.34 -22.41 3.07
N HIS A 231 15.90 -22.85 1.95
CA HIS A 231 16.87 -22.08 1.21
C HIS A 231 16.44 -21.94 -0.24
N ARG A 232 16.87 -20.85 -0.89
CA ARG A 232 16.77 -20.72 -2.34
C ARG A 232 17.55 -21.87 -2.95
N PHE A 233 16.94 -22.57 -3.89
CA PHE A 233 17.53 -23.71 -4.58
C PHE A 233 17.90 -23.33 -6.01
N TRP A 234 16.96 -22.69 -6.69
CA TRP A 234 17.03 -22.34 -8.10
C TRP A 234 16.28 -21.03 -8.32
N SER A 235 16.78 -20.16 -9.18
CA SER A 235 16.07 -18.92 -9.52
C SER A 235 16.27 -18.54 -10.96
N VAL A 236 15.24 -17.92 -11.55
CA VAL A 236 15.30 -17.35 -12.88
C VAL A 236 14.51 -16.05 -12.93
N ASP A 237 15.05 -15.08 -13.66
CA ASP A 237 14.47 -13.76 -13.87
C ASP A 237 13.89 -13.59 -15.28
N ASP A 238 13.29 -12.43 -15.52
CA ASP A 238 12.66 -12.04 -16.78
C ASP A 238 13.63 -11.95 -17.97
N THR A 239 14.93 -11.79 -17.72
CA THR A 239 15.95 -11.81 -18.78
C THR A 239 16.09 -13.19 -19.42
N MET A 240 15.73 -14.25 -18.68
CA MET A 240 15.77 -15.64 -19.12
C MET A 240 14.37 -16.19 -19.48
N ILE A 241 13.32 -15.76 -18.79
CA ILE A 241 11.94 -16.27 -18.98
C ILE A 241 11.05 -15.16 -19.53
N HIS A 242 11.14 -14.98 -20.84
CA HIS A 242 10.22 -14.13 -21.58
C HIS A 242 9.85 -14.76 -22.93
N THR A 243 8.63 -14.49 -23.35
CA THR A 243 8.20 -14.62 -24.74
C THR A 243 8.26 -13.24 -25.41
N GLU A 244 7.70 -13.12 -26.60
CA GLU A 244 7.45 -11.81 -27.21
C GLU A 244 6.50 -10.95 -26.36
N TYR A 245 5.59 -11.57 -25.61
CA TYR A 245 4.42 -10.91 -25.03
C TYR A 245 4.42 -10.84 -23.51
N SER A 246 4.91 -11.88 -22.82
CA SER A 246 4.85 -12.04 -21.37
C SER A 246 6.19 -12.51 -20.77
N ALA A 247 6.38 -12.23 -19.49
CA ALA A 247 7.54 -12.67 -18.71
C ALA A 247 7.12 -13.01 -17.27
N LEU A 248 7.96 -13.76 -16.57
CA LEU A 248 7.84 -13.96 -15.12
C LEU A 248 9.22 -14.10 -14.48
N SER A 249 9.24 -13.90 -13.17
CA SER A 249 10.35 -14.25 -12.31
C SER A 249 9.95 -15.42 -11.41
N SER A 250 10.90 -16.31 -11.13
CA SER A 250 10.67 -17.52 -10.32
C SER A 250 11.84 -17.78 -9.39
N ILE A 251 11.53 -18.07 -8.12
CA ILE A 251 12.50 -18.53 -7.12
C ILE A 251 11.96 -19.80 -6.47
N VAL A 252 12.77 -20.85 -6.48
CA VAL A 252 12.44 -22.14 -5.87
C VAL A 252 12.99 -22.21 -4.46
N MET A 253 12.09 -22.40 -3.51
CA MET A 253 12.42 -22.66 -2.12
C MET A 253 12.44 -24.15 -1.82
N THR A 254 13.37 -24.60 -0.99
CA THR A 254 13.44 -26.01 -0.60
C THR A 254 13.98 -26.21 0.82
N ASN A 255 13.54 -27.28 1.49
CA ASN A 255 14.10 -27.68 2.77
C ASN A 255 15.56 -28.15 2.62
N TYR A 256 16.30 -28.26 3.73
CA TYR A 256 17.73 -28.61 3.69
C TYR A 256 18.04 -29.91 2.93
N GLU A 257 17.20 -30.94 3.08
CA GLU A 257 17.33 -32.23 2.38
C GLU A 257 16.85 -32.20 0.92
N GLU A 258 16.29 -31.08 0.46
CA GLU A 258 15.79 -30.85 -0.91
C GLU A 258 14.66 -31.81 -1.32
N THR A 259 13.87 -32.30 -0.35
CA THR A 259 12.76 -33.23 -0.58
C THR A 259 11.42 -32.53 -0.86
N ILE A 260 11.28 -31.27 -0.43
CA ILE A 260 10.11 -30.42 -0.61
C ILE A 260 10.52 -29.20 -1.42
N LYS A 261 9.90 -28.99 -2.58
CA LYS A 261 10.24 -27.91 -3.51
C LYS A 261 9.02 -27.02 -3.74
N MET A 262 9.17 -25.73 -3.45
CA MET A 262 8.14 -24.71 -3.56
C MET A 262 8.62 -23.58 -4.48
N PRO A 263 8.45 -23.70 -5.81
CA PRO A 263 8.61 -22.59 -6.73
C PRO A 263 7.63 -21.46 -6.42
N ILE A 264 8.13 -20.24 -6.29
CA ILE A 264 7.38 -19.02 -6.04
C ILE A 264 7.57 -18.10 -7.25
N ASN A 265 6.48 -17.71 -7.90
CA ASN A 265 6.50 -16.89 -9.10
C ASN A 265 5.81 -15.54 -8.89
N GLU A 266 6.23 -14.53 -9.64
CA GLU A 266 5.50 -13.27 -9.82
C GLU A 266 5.51 -12.84 -11.29
N PRO A 267 4.52 -12.03 -11.72
CA PRO A 267 4.53 -11.47 -13.07
C PRO A 267 5.75 -10.54 -13.25
N ALA A 268 6.36 -10.58 -14.43
CA ALA A 268 7.39 -9.62 -14.85
C ALA A 268 6.91 -8.80 -16.06
N VAL A 269 7.62 -7.72 -16.36
CA VAL A 269 7.21 -6.74 -17.37
C VAL A 269 7.23 -7.37 -18.78
N GLY A 270 6.04 -7.63 -19.32
CA GLY A 270 5.83 -7.99 -20.72
C GLY A 270 5.64 -6.77 -21.64
N ARG A 271 5.56 -6.99 -22.96
CA ARG A 271 5.32 -5.88 -23.91
C ARG A 271 3.89 -5.35 -23.82
N ARG A 272 2.90 -6.24 -23.85
CA ARG A 272 1.46 -5.91 -23.95
C ARG A 272 0.52 -6.97 -23.41
N ALA A 273 0.93 -8.24 -23.37
CA ALA A 273 0.04 -9.30 -22.90
C ALA A 273 0.07 -9.41 -21.38
N VAL A 274 -1.00 -9.98 -20.85
CA VAL A 274 -1.11 -10.33 -19.45
C VAL A 274 -0.27 -11.58 -19.18
N SER A 275 0.62 -11.51 -18.18
CA SER A 275 1.38 -12.69 -17.75
C SER A 275 0.44 -13.79 -17.25
N GLN A 276 0.74 -15.06 -17.49
CA GLN A 276 -0.02 -16.17 -16.93
C GLN A 276 -0.13 -16.14 -15.39
N ILE A 277 0.87 -15.54 -14.73
CA ILE A 277 0.86 -15.35 -13.28
C ILE A 277 -0.16 -14.26 -12.91
N GLN A 278 -0.28 -13.23 -13.73
CA GLN A 278 -1.29 -12.19 -13.54
C GLN A 278 -2.70 -12.73 -13.83
N GLU A 279 -2.90 -13.51 -14.90
CA GLU A 279 -4.20 -14.18 -15.14
C GLU A 279 -4.58 -15.07 -13.94
N TYR A 280 -3.64 -15.84 -13.42
CA TYR A 280 -3.87 -16.62 -12.20
C TYR A 280 -4.31 -15.74 -11.04
N VAL A 281 -3.55 -14.68 -10.72
CA VAL A 281 -3.84 -13.80 -9.57
C VAL A 281 -5.21 -13.11 -9.72
N ASP A 282 -5.57 -12.72 -10.95
CA ASP A 282 -6.85 -12.07 -11.23
C ASP A 282 -8.04 -13.03 -11.04
N TYR A 283 -7.94 -14.25 -11.58
CA TYR A 283 -9.03 -15.24 -11.51
C TYR A 283 -9.08 -16.04 -10.21
N TYR A 284 -7.95 -16.19 -9.53
CA TYR A 284 -7.86 -16.74 -8.18
C TYR A 284 -8.20 -15.68 -7.12
N GLY A 285 -8.08 -14.38 -7.43
CA GLY A 285 -8.35 -13.31 -6.48
C GLY A 285 -7.24 -13.12 -5.45
N GLY A 286 -5.98 -13.41 -5.80
CA GLY A 286 -4.82 -13.23 -4.91
C GLY A 286 -3.71 -14.27 -5.14
N ALA A 287 -2.82 -14.38 -4.14
CA ALA A 287 -1.76 -15.39 -4.14
C ALA A 287 -2.28 -16.78 -3.79
N GLY A 288 -1.67 -17.83 -4.33
CA GLY A 288 -2.04 -19.22 -4.06
C GLY A 288 -1.23 -20.23 -4.85
N VAL A 289 -1.57 -21.51 -4.73
CA VAL A 289 -0.94 -22.59 -5.53
C VAL A 289 -1.63 -22.71 -6.88
N GLN A 290 -0.88 -22.51 -7.97
CA GLN A 290 -1.38 -22.62 -9.34
C GLN A 290 -1.29 -24.05 -9.88
N HIS A 291 -0.19 -24.74 -9.60
CA HIS A 291 -0.02 -26.09 -10.11
C HIS A 291 0.81 -26.98 -9.19
N ILE A 292 0.62 -28.28 -9.39
CA ILE A 292 1.27 -29.34 -8.65
C ILE A 292 1.89 -30.29 -9.67
N ALA A 293 3.19 -30.52 -9.53
CA ALA A 293 3.92 -31.45 -10.38
C ALA A 293 3.98 -32.84 -9.77
N LEU A 294 3.62 -33.84 -10.56
CA LEU A 294 3.50 -35.24 -10.15
C LEU A 294 4.55 -36.07 -10.89
N ASN A 295 5.42 -36.72 -10.12
CA ASN A 295 6.52 -37.52 -10.66
C ASN A 295 6.02 -38.84 -11.26
N THR A 296 6.68 -39.34 -12.31
CA THR A 296 6.49 -40.69 -12.85
C THR A 296 7.80 -41.25 -13.41
N GLN A 297 7.94 -42.58 -13.44
CA GLN A 297 9.07 -43.27 -14.08
C GLN A 297 8.90 -43.56 -15.58
N ASP A 298 7.66 -43.52 -16.10
CA ASP A 298 7.34 -43.74 -17.52
C ASP A 298 6.24 -42.78 -17.96
N ILE A 299 6.66 -41.58 -18.33
CA ILE A 299 5.77 -40.51 -18.77
C ILE A 299 5.03 -40.85 -20.06
N ILE A 300 5.60 -41.68 -20.95
CA ILE A 300 4.91 -42.06 -22.20
C ILE A 300 3.68 -42.90 -21.86
N THR A 301 3.86 -43.93 -21.03
CA THR A 301 2.74 -44.78 -20.59
C THR A 301 1.73 -43.97 -19.75
N ALA A 302 2.22 -43.13 -18.84
CA ALA A 302 1.36 -42.28 -18.01
C ALA A 302 0.48 -41.34 -18.85
N ILE A 303 1.05 -40.65 -19.83
CA ILE A 303 0.30 -39.70 -20.67
C ILE A 303 -0.65 -40.40 -21.63
N VAL A 304 -0.30 -41.58 -22.14
CA VAL A 304 -1.25 -42.41 -22.90
C VAL A 304 -2.46 -42.80 -22.02
N ALA A 305 -2.21 -43.22 -20.79
CA ALA A 305 -3.28 -43.57 -19.85
C ALA A 305 -4.14 -42.34 -19.48
N LEU A 306 -3.53 -41.20 -19.15
CA LEU A 306 -4.22 -39.96 -18.80
C LEU A 306 -5.09 -39.45 -19.95
N LYS A 307 -4.58 -39.44 -21.18
CA LYS A 307 -5.39 -39.09 -22.37
C LYS A 307 -6.54 -40.06 -22.60
N SER A 308 -6.33 -41.37 -22.39
CA SER A 308 -7.43 -42.36 -22.50
C SER A 308 -8.51 -42.19 -21.45
N ARG A 309 -8.17 -41.56 -20.30
CA ARG A 309 -9.08 -41.20 -19.22
C ARG A 309 -9.72 -39.82 -19.39
N GLY A 310 -9.43 -39.12 -20.49
CA GLY A 310 -10.02 -37.82 -20.81
C GLY A 310 -9.29 -36.62 -20.21
N VAL A 311 -8.03 -36.76 -19.76
CA VAL A 311 -7.21 -35.61 -19.38
C VAL A 311 -6.74 -34.89 -20.64
N GLU A 312 -6.99 -33.59 -20.67
CA GLU A 312 -6.54 -32.69 -21.72
C GLU A 312 -5.21 -32.03 -21.33
N PHE A 313 -4.31 -31.91 -22.30
CA PHE A 313 -2.98 -31.32 -22.11
C PHE A 313 -2.79 -30.14 -23.05
N LEU A 314 -1.88 -29.24 -22.67
CA LEU A 314 -1.46 -28.13 -23.53
C LEU A 314 -0.86 -28.67 -24.84
N SER A 315 -1.14 -27.96 -25.94
CA SER A 315 -0.58 -28.28 -27.24
C SER A 315 0.77 -27.60 -27.43
N ILE A 316 1.78 -28.31 -27.96
CA ILE A 316 3.10 -27.76 -28.27
C ILE A 316 3.31 -27.70 -29.80
N PRO A 317 3.78 -26.57 -30.37
CA PRO A 317 4.08 -26.46 -31.80
C PRO A 317 5.11 -27.49 -32.27
N ASP A 318 4.94 -28.05 -33.47
CA ASP A 318 5.85 -29.08 -33.99
C ASP A 318 7.28 -28.57 -34.20
N ALA A 319 7.45 -27.28 -34.49
CA ALA A 319 8.76 -26.63 -34.64
C ALA A 319 9.65 -26.76 -33.39
N TYR A 320 9.05 -26.90 -32.20
CA TYR A 320 9.80 -27.18 -30.97
C TYR A 320 10.60 -28.49 -31.07
N TYR A 321 10.00 -29.54 -31.64
CA TYR A 321 10.63 -30.86 -31.74
C TYR A 321 11.74 -30.90 -32.80
N ASP A 322 11.61 -30.13 -33.86
CA ASP A 322 12.66 -29.99 -34.87
C ASP A 322 13.88 -29.29 -34.27
N ASN A 323 13.66 -28.20 -33.53
CA ASN A 323 14.73 -27.53 -32.78
C ASN A 323 15.33 -28.44 -31.69
N LEU A 324 14.50 -29.20 -30.97
CA LEU A 324 14.96 -30.16 -29.97
C LEU A 324 15.87 -31.23 -30.56
N ARG A 325 15.51 -31.80 -31.72
CA ARG A 325 16.38 -32.77 -32.44
C ARG A 325 17.72 -32.16 -32.80
N GLU A 326 17.72 -30.91 -33.26
CA GLU A 326 18.97 -30.19 -33.55
C GLU A 326 19.81 -29.97 -32.28
N ARG A 327 19.21 -29.48 -31.19
CA ARG A 327 19.93 -29.27 -29.91
C ARG A 327 20.49 -30.58 -29.35
N LEU A 328 19.72 -31.67 -29.38
CA LEU A 328 20.16 -33.01 -28.95
C LEU A 328 21.27 -33.58 -29.83
N SER A 329 21.28 -33.27 -31.14
CA SER A 329 22.35 -33.71 -32.04
C SER A 329 23.72 -33.11 -31.67
N LYS A 330 23.72 -31.92 -31.06
CA LYS A 330 24.90 -31.18 -30.61
C LYS A 330 25.28 -31.49 -29.15
N SER A 331 24.44 -32.24 -28.43
CA SER A 331 24.62 -32.57 -27.02
C SER A 331 25.19 -33.99 -26.82
N SER A 332 25.96 -34.16 -25.75
CA SER A 332 26.37 -35.48 -25.25
C SER A 332 25.19 -36.28 -24.69
N THR A 333 24.16 -35.61 -24.19
CA THR A 333 23.01 -36.22 -23.51
C THR A 333 22.13 -36.98 -24.50
N LYS A 334 21.81 -38.23 -24.16
CA LYS A 334 20.95 -39.12 -24.95
C LYS A 334 19.65 -39.40 -24.22
N VAL A 335 18.56 -38.92 -24.80
CA VAL A 335 17.19 -39.21 -24.33
C VAL A 335 16.87 -40.67 -24.69
N ALA A 336 16.52 -41.48 -23.69
CA ALA A 336 16.22 -42.89 -23.87
C ALA A 336 14.87 -43.13 -24.56
N GLU A 337 13.95 -42.19 -24.39
CA GLU A 337 12.60 -42.22 -24.94
C GLU A 337 12.57 -41.85 -26.43
N ASP A 338 11.66 -42.47 -27.19
CA ASP A 338 11.48 -42.18 -28.63
C ASP A 338 10.93 -40.76 -28.84
N ILE A 339 11.77 -39.89 -29.42
CA ILE A 339 11.43 -38.49 -29.72
C ILE A 339 10.14 -38.36 -30.55
N ASN A 340 9.85 -39.32 -31.44
CA ASN A 340 8.61 -39.29 -32.23
C ASN A 340 7.37 -39.55 -31.37
N LYS A 341 7.49 -40.41 -30.35
CA LYS A 341 6.41 -40.61 -29.36
C LYS A 341 6.26 -39.39 -28.47
N LEU A 342 7.37 -38.78 -28.03
CA LEU A 342 7.33 -37.53 -27.24
C LEU A 342 6.64 -36.41 -28.03
N GLN A 343 6.98 -36.24 -29.31
CA GLN A 343 6.31 -35.30 -30.21
C GLN A 343 4.82 -35.59 -30.37
N LYS A 344 4.45 -36.84 -30.64
CA LYS A 344 3.05 -37.23 -30.77
C LYS A 344 2.24 -36.95 -29.50
N LEU A 345 2.86 -37.14 -28.32
CA LEU A 345 2.21 -36.93 -27.04
C LEU A 345 2.30 -35.48 -26.54
N LYS A 346 3.07 -34.63 -27.22
CA LYS A 346 3.33 -33.22 -26.86
C LYS A 346 4.11 -33.09 -25.53
N ILE A 347 5.01 -34.03 -25.27
CA ILE A 347 5.90 -34.03 -24.09
C ILE A 347 7.14 -33.18 -24.39
N LEU A 348 7.47 -32.26 -23.49
CA LEU A 348 8.63 -31.37 -23.57
C LEU A 348 9.87 -32.05 -22.98
N VAL A 349 11.06 -31.65 -23.43
CA VAL A 349 12.36 -32.18 -23.01
C VAL A 349 13.31 -31.04 -22.70
N ASP A 350 13.75 -30.98 -21.45
CA ASP A 350 14.88 -30.14 -21.04
C ASP A 350 16.06 -31.01 -20.62
N PHE A 351 17.28 -30.57 -20.89
CA PHE A 351 18.48 -31.37 -20.67
C PHE A 351 19.71 -30.51 -20.42
N ASP A 352 20.62 -31.06 -19.63
CA ASP A 352 21.96 -30.53 -19.36
C ASP A 352 23.00 -31.62 -19.61
N GLU A 353 24.24 -31.42 -19.16
CA GLU A 353 25.33 -32.39 -19.29
C GLU A 353 25.15 -33.63 -18.38
N ASN A 354 24.36 -33.51 -17.30
CA ASN A 354 24.17 -34.55 -16.29
C ASN A 354 23.01 -35.49 -16.62
N GLY A 355 21.98 -34.96 -17.30
CA GLY A 355 20.72 -35.66 -17.48
C GLY A 355 19.69 -34.86 -18.25
N TYR A 356 18.45 -35.33 -18.18
CA TYR A 356 17.30 -34.67 -18.80
C TYR A 356 16.03 -34.85 -17.98
N LEU A 357 15.05 -33.98 -18.20
CA LEU A 357 13.69 -34.15 -17.70
C LEU A 357 12.70 -34.12 -18.86
N LEU A 358 11.60 -34.81 -18.66
CA LEU A 358 10.43 -34.83 -19.52
C LEU A 358 9.27 -34.22 -18.74
N GLN A 359 8.54 -33.28 -19.33
CA GLN A 359 7.40 -32.65 -18.66
C GLN A 359 6.25 -32.36 -19.62
N ILE A 360 5.04 -32.27 -19.07
CA ILE A 360 3.84 -31.86 -19.78
C ILE A 360 2.80 -31.34 -18.79
N PHE A 361 2.08 -30.29 -19.20
CA PHE A 361 1.09 -29.61 -18.38
C PHE A 361 -0.32 -29.93 -18.87
N SER A 362 -1.22 -30.24 -17.94
CA SER A 362 -2.65 -30.35 -18.24
C SER A 362 -3.21 -28.98 -18.63
N LYS A 363 -4.37 -28.98 -19.30
CA LYS A 363 -5.24 -27.81 -19.28
C LYS A 363 -5.74 -27.54 -17.85
N PRO A 364 -6.30 -26.35 -17.55
CA PRO A 364 -6.94 -26.10 -16.26
C PRO A 364 -7.93 -27.22 -15.88
N CYS A 365 -7.88 -27.67 -14.63
CA CYS A 365 -8.73 -28.73 -14.09
C CYS A 365 -10.17 -28.27 -13.79
N GLN A 366 -10.45 -26.98 -13.99
CA GLN A 366 -11.71 -26.30 -13.68
C GLN A 366 -11.92 -25.13 -14.64
N ASP A 367 -13.12 -24.54 -14.62
CA ASP A 367 -13.47 -23.43 -15.53
C ASP A 367 -12.61 -22.18 -15.32
N ARG A 368 -12.20 -21.91 -14.07
CA ARG A 368 -11.24 -20.84 -13.77
C ARG A 368 -9.83 -21.29 -14.20
N PRO A 369 -9.01 -20.43 -14.81
CA PRO A 369 -7.63 -20.76 -15.21
C PRO A 369 -6.66 -20.76 -14.01
N THR A 370 -7.03 -21.43 -12.91
CA THR A 370 -6.36 -21.31 -11.61
C THR A 370 -5.67 -22.57 -11.13
N LEU A 371 -6.08 -23.77 -11.57
CA LEU A 371 -5.42 -25.01 -11.14
C LEU A 371 -5.16 -25.92 -12.34
N PHE A 372 -3.92 -26.36 -12.50
CA PHE A 372 -3.55 -27.44 -13.44
C PHE A 372 -2.50 -28.37 -12.81
N LEU A 373 -2.26 -29.51 -13.44
CA LEU A 373 -1.26 -30.48 -13.00
C LEU A 373 -0.14 -30.60 -14.02
N GLU A 374 1.09 -30.71 -13.54
CA GLU A 374 2.26 -31.08 -14.35
C GLU A 374 2.58 -32.55 -14.13
N ILE A 375 2.88 -33.29 -15.20
CA ILE A 375 3.45 -34.63 -15.10
C ILE A 375 4.92 -34.54 -15.49
N ILE A 376 5.80 -34.99 -14.61
CA ILE A 376 7.24 -34.86 -14.77
C ILE A 376 7.96 -36.20 -14.58
N GLN A 377 8.94 -36.47 -15.43
CA GLN A 377 9.89 -37.58 -15.29
C GLN A 377 11.31 -37.03 -15.32
N ARG A 378 12.11 -37.36 -14.32
CA ARG A 378 13.50 -36.91 -14.20
C ARG A 378 14.48 -38.06 -14.47
N ARG A 379 15.52 -37.79 -15.27
CA ARG A 379 16.64 -38.69 -15.54
C ARG A 379 17.94 -37.97 -15.16
N ASN A 380 18.25 -37.98 -13.88
CA ASN A 380 19.41 -37.29 -13.30
C ASN A 380 19.44 -35.76 -13.57
N HIS A 381 18.27 -35.12 -13.63
CA HIS A 381 18.14 -33.68 -13.87
C HIS A 381 17.36 -33.00 -12.73
N GLN A 382 17.97 -31.99 -12.11
CA GLN A 382 17.43 -31.31 -10.92
C GLN A 382 16.75 -29.97 -11.22
N GLY A 383 16.91 -29.42 -12.42
CA GLY A 383 16.27 -28.16 -12.82
C GLY A 383 14.76 -28.26 -13.07
N PHE A 384 14.11 -27.14 -13.36
CA PHE A 384 12.65 -27.03 -13.48
C PHE A 384 12.14 -26.91 -14.92
N GLY A 385 12.95 -27.31 -15.90
CA GLY A 385 12.55 -27.27 -17.31
C GLY A 385 12.75 -25.90 -17.95
N ALA A 386 13.75 -25.12 -17.50
CA ALA A 386 14.05 -23.77 -17.99
C ALA A 386 14.10 -23.70 -19.53
N GLY A 387 14.70 -24.71 -20.17
CA GLY A 387 14.80 -24.80 -21.63
C GLY A 387 13.47 -25.00 -22.34
N ASN A 388 12.39 -25.32 -21.61
CA ASN A 388 11.05 -25.49 -22.14
C ASN A 388 10.16 -24.26 -21.99
N PHE A 389 10.54 -23.28 -21.16
CA PHE A 389 9.63 -22.23 -20.72
C PHE A 389 9.10 -21.39 -21.88
N LYS A 390 9.94 -21.08 -22.87
CA LYS A 390 9.50 -20.36 -24.06
C LYS A 390 8.36 -21.07 -24.78
N ALA A 391 8.53 -22.36 -25.08
CA ALA A 391 7.52 -23.15 -25.78
C ALA A 391 6.26 -23.35 -24.92
N LEU A 392 6.44 -23.55 -23.61
CA LEU A 392 5.34 -23.64 -22.67
C LEU A 392 4.51 -22.35 -22.63
N PHE A 393 5.16 -21.19 -22.61
CA PHE A 393 4.47 -19.90 -22.53
C PHE A 393 3.77 -19.58 -23.83
N GLU A 394 4.39 -19.82 -24.99
CA GLU A 394 3.73 -19.67 -26.28
C GLU A 394 2.44 -20.52 -26.33
N SER A 395 2.46 -21.73 -25.78
CA SER A 395 1.28 -22.59 -25.67
C SER A 395 0.24 -22.06 -24.68
N ILE A 396 0.66 -21.55 -23.52
CA ILE A 396 -0.25 -20.94 -22.54
C ILE A 396 -0.88 -19.67 -23.10
N GLU A 397 -0.11 -18.83 -23.79
CA GLU A 397 -0.57 -17.60 -24.44
C GLU A 397 -1.63 -17.88 -25.51
N LEU A 398 -1.48 -18.96 -26.28
CA LEU A 398 -2.51 -19.41 -27.22
C LEU A 398 -3.82 -19.73 -26.49
N GLU A 399 -3.77 -20.48 -25.39
CA GLU A 399 -4.95 -20.82 -24.59
C GLU A 399 -5.54 -19.60 -23.88
N GLN A 400 -4.70 -18.67 -23.40
CA GLN A 400 -5.13 -17.39 -22.86
C GLN A 400 -5.86 -16.56 -23.91
N ASN A 401 -5.37 -16.56 -25.15
CA ASN A 401 -5.99 -15.85 -26.25
C ASN A 401 -7.33 -16.48 -26.65
N GLU A 402 -7.43 -17.81 -26.63
CA GLU A 402 -8.70 -18.53 -26.83
C GLU A 402 -9.75 -18.16 -25.76
N ARG A 403 -9.33 -17.95 -24.52
CA ARG A 403 -10.19 -17.44 -23.42
C ARG A 403 -10.51 -15.94 -23.53
N GLY A 404 -9.80 -15.19 -24.36
CA GLY A 404 -9.90 -13.72 -24.43
C GLY A 404 -9.09 -12.99 -23.34
N ASN A 405 -8.20 -13.70 -22.65
CA ASN A 405 -7.45 -13.21 -21.49
C ASN A 405 -6.02 -12.78 -21.81
N LEU A 406 -5.55 -12.96 -23.06
CA LEU A 406 -4.18 -12.57 -23.41
C LEU A 406 -3.99 -11.05 -23.37
N PHE A 407 -5.03 -10.28 -23.72
CA PHE A 407 -4.99 -8.82 -23.75
C PHE A 407 -6.21 -8.24 -23.04
N TYR A 408 -6.06 -7.90 -21.76
CA TYR A 408 -7.03 -7.07 -21.04
C TYR A 408 -6.30 -6.09 -20.10
N LYS A 409 -6.99 -4.99 -19.76
CA LYS A 409 -6.55 -4.07 -18.71
C LYS A 409 -7.18 -4.54 -17.40
N ASP A 410 -6.35 -4.84 -16.39
CA ASP A 410 -6.70 -5.10 -14.98
C ASP A 410 -8.14 -5.61 -14.77
N TYR A 411 -8.42 -6.89 -15.03
CA TYR A 411 -9.73 -7.49 -14.72
C TYR A 411 -9.80 -7.77 -13.22
N ASN A 412 -10.15 -6.77 -12.42
CA ASN A 412 -10.60 -7.02 -11.05
C ASN A 412 -11.47 -5.86 -10.51
N PRO A 413 -12.81 -6.00 -10.49
CA PRO A 413 -13.68 -4.95 -9.94
C PRO A 413 -13.43 -4.71 -8.44
N THR A 414 -13.04 -5.74 -7.70
CA THR A 414 -12.74 -5.63 -6.26
C THR A 414 -11.42 -4.91 -6.01
N LEU A 415 -10.40 -5.19 -6.84
CA LEU A 415 -9.13 -4.47 -6.76
C LEU A 415 -9.27 -3.01 -7.22
N GLN A 416 -10.22 -2.68 -8.09
CA GLN A 416 -10.48 -1.28 -8.42
C GLN A 416 -10.94 -0.50 -7.19
N TYR A 417 -11.77 -1.08 -6.31
CA TYR A 417 -12.14 -0.44 -5.05
C TYR A 417 -10.93 -0.32 -4.11
N GLU A 418 -10.14 -1.37 -3.91
CA GLU A 418 -8.95 -1.29 -3.04
C GLU A 418 -7.87 -0.35 -3.59
N LYS A 419 -7.64 -0.36 -4.91
CA LYS A 419 -6.72 0.55 -5.60
C LYS A 419 -7.22 1.98 -5.45
N ASN A 420 -8.52 2.22 -5.65
CA ASN A 420 -9.14 3.53 -5.43
C ASN A 420 -9.06 3.94 -3.96
N TYR A 421 -9.28 3.03 -3.01
CA TYR A 421 -9.17 3.29 -1.58
C TYR A 421 -7.73 3.60 -1.18
N LYS A 422 -6.74 2.79 -1.60
CA LYS A 422 -5.32 3.04 -1.35
C LYS A 422 -4.85 4.34 -2.01
N LEU A 423 -5.31 4.63 -3.23
CA LEU A 423 -5.08 5.91 -3.91
C LEU A 423 -5.71 7.08 -3.13
N LEU A 424 -6.95 6.92 -2.67
CA LEU A 424 -7.68 7.92 -1.88
C LEU A 424 -6.99 8.17 -0.55
N VAL A 425 -6.61 7.13 0.18
CA VAL A 425 -5.88 7.22 1.46
C VAL A 425 -4.50 7.85 1.23
N LYS A 426 -3.78 7.47 0.18
CA LYS A 426 -2.49 8.09 -0.19
C LYS A 426 -2.65 9.56 -0.55
N ALA A 427 -3.74 9.94 -1.22
CA ALA A 427 -4.06 11.34 -1.54
C ALA A 427 -4.54 12.14 -0.32
N LEU A 428 -5.30 11.53 0.59
CA LEU A 428 -5.82 12.15 1.82
C LEU A 428 -4.73 12.35 2.88
N ARG A 429 -3.77 11.44 2.97
CA ARG A 429 -2.75 11.40 4.04
C ARG A 429 -1.94 12.70 4.17
N PRO A 430 -1.43 13.31 3.08
CA PRO A 430 -0.87 14.66 3.12
C PRO A 430 -1.79 15.69 3.76
N GLY A 431 -3.07 15.68 3.38
CA GLY A 431 -4.07 16.62 3.88
C GLY A 431 -4.32 16.48 5.37
N VAL A 432 -4.55 15.26 5.84
CA VAL A 432 -4.81 14.97 7.25
C VAL A 432 -3.64 15.40 8.15
N LYS A 433 -2.39 15.17 7.71
CA LYS A 433 -1.19 15.60 8.46
C LYS A 433 -1.06 17.12 8.56
N MET A 434 -1.62 17.88 7.62
CA MET A 434 -1.62 19.34 7.64
C MET A 434 -2.73 19.96 8.51
N LEU A 435 -3.80 19.21 8.80
CA LEU A 435 -4.93 19.72 9.59
C LEU A 435 -4.52 20.07 11.02
N LEU A 436 -3.73 19.21 11.69
CA LEU A 436 -3.35 19.43 13.08
C LEU A 436 -2.49 20.69 13.28
N PRO A 437 -1.42 20.94 12.50
CA PRO A 437 -0.66 22.18 12.57
C PRO A 437 -1.50 23.44 12.34
N VAL A 438 -2.39 23.41 11.34
CA VAL A 438 -3.27 24.54 11.01
C VAL A 438 -4.27 24.81 12.14
N PHE A 439 -4.84 23.75 12.71
CA PHE A 439 -5.71 23.84 13.89
C PHE A 439 -4.97 24.47 15.09
N LEU A 440 -3.78 23.95 15.43
CA LEU A 440 -2.97 24.49 16.54
C LEU A 440 -2.65 25.97 16.33
N ASN A 441 -2.35 26.40 15.10
CA ASN A 441 -2.11 27.80 14.78
C ASN A 441 -3.29 28.70 15.09
N MET A 442 -4.50 28.29 14.70
CA MET A 442 -5.72 29.05 14.97
C MET A 442 -5.99 29.13 16.49
N ILE A 443 -5.72 28.05 17.24
CA ILE A 443 -5.86 28.04 18.71
C ILE A 443 -4.86 28.99 19.38
N VAL A 444 -3.58 28.97 19.00
CA VAL A 444 -2.57 29.89 19.55
C VAL A 444 -2.93 31.34 19.22
N THR A 445 -3.41 31.60 18.01
CA THR A 445 -3.89 32.93 17.59
C THR A 445 -5.03 33.39 18.50
N LEU A 446 -6.04 32.55 18.75
CA LEU A 446 -7.14 32.88 19.64
C LEU A 446 -6.68 33.11 21.08
N PHE A 447 -5.74 32.31 21.58
CA PHE A 447 -5.18 32.48 22.92
C PHE A 447 -4.47 33.83 23.07
N LEU A 448 -3.64 34.22 22.10
CA LEU A 448 -2.98 35.52 22.10
C LEU A 448 -3.99 36.66 21.92
N TRP A 449 -4.95 36.50 21.00
CA TRP A 449 -5.88 37.56 20.64
C TRP A 449 -6.88 37.88 21.76
N ILE A 450 -7.48 36.83 22.34
CA ILE A 450 -8.43 36.94 23.44
C ILE A 450 -7.69 37.17 24.77
N GLY A 451 -6.68 36.35 25.06
CA GLY A 451 -6.03 36.32 26.37
C GLY A 451 -5.12 37.52 26.65
N LEU A 452 -4.28 37.91 25.70
CA LEU A 452 -3.32 39.01 25.90
C LEU A 452 -3.93 40.39 25.56
N TYR A 453 -4.77 40.45 24.53
CA TYR A 453 -5.23 41.72 23.97
C TYR A 453 -6.72 42.01 24.14
N ASP A 454 -7.53 41.07 24.66
CA ASP A 454 -8.98 41.25 24.83
C ASP A 454 -9.66 41.69 23.51
N MET A 455 -9.11 41.22 22.38
CA MET A 455 -9.53 41.57 21.02
C MET A 455 -9.56 43.08 20.71
N LYS A 456 -8.77 43.87 21.43
CA LYS A 456 -8.66 45.33 21.24
C LYS A 456 -7.61 45.67 20.21
N GLN A 457 -7.98 46.57 19.30
CA GLN A 457 -7.06 47.16 18.33
C GLN A 457 -6.24 48.29 18.97
N GLU A 458 -4.96 48.38 18.62
CA GLU A 458 -4.08 49.45 19.10
C GLU A 458 -4.04 50.57 18.07
N ARG A 459 -4.35 51.80 18.48
CA ARG A 459 -4.53 52.95 17.57
C ARG A 459 -3.24 53.75 17.37
N ASP A 460 -2.56 54.05 18.47
CA ASP A 460 -1.34 54.88 18.52
C ASP A 460 -0.05 54.06 18.35
N ASN A 461 -0.10 53.00 17.54
CA ASN A 461 1.08 52.20 17.25
C ASN A 461 1.84 52.83 16.07
N PRO A 462 3.13 53.20 16.21
CA PRO A 462 3.94 53.73 15.11
C PRO A 462 4.12 52.74 13.94
N PHE A 463 3.79 51.46 14.13
CA PHE A 463 3.81 50.43 13.10
C PHE A 463 2.48 50.26 12.35
N ASN A 464 1.40 50.91 12.79
CA ASN A 464 0.15 50.89 12.04
C ASN A 464 0.40 51.57 10.69
N LEU A 465 0.04 50.89 9.60
CA LEU A 465 -0.01 51.56 8.31
C LEU A 465 -0.96 52.75 8.44
N ASN A 466 -0.58 53.89 7.85
CA ASN A 466 -1.48 55.02 7.63
C ASN A 466 -2.56 54.60 6.62
N MET A 467 -3.52 53.80 7.08
CA MET A 467 -4.67 53.34 6.33
C MET A 467 -5.83 54.33 6.53
N LEU A 468 -6.79 54.30 5.61
CA LEU A 468 -8.02 55.08 5.74
C LEU A 468 -8.76 54.56 6.98
N SER A 469 -8.90 55.39 8.01
CA SER A 469 -9.53 54.99 9.28
C SER A 469 -11.05 55.05 9.16
N SER A 470 -11.71 54.06 9.76
CA SER A 470 -13.17 53.95 9.84
C SER A 470 -13.79 54.86 10.93
N GLU A 471 -12.98 55.49 11.77
CA GLU A 471 -13.45 56.40 12.84
C GLU A 471 -12.51 57.61 12.98
N GLY A 472 -13.09 58.82 12.94
CA GLY A 472 -12.40 60.11 12.96
C GLY A 472 -12.86 60.98 11.80
N ASP A 473 -12.23 60.79 10.64
CA ASP A 473 -12.60 61.42 9.37
C ASP A 473 -12.69 60.32 8.29
N LEU A 474 -13.91 59.81 8.05
CA LEU A 474 -14.16 58.88 6.95
C LEU A 474 -13.76 59.56 5.65
N THR A 475 -12.65 59.14 5.06
CA THR A 475 -12.08 59.84 3.90
C THR A 475 -13.03 59.79 2.72
N THR A 476 -13.81 58.72 2.60
CA THR A 476 -14.81 58.53 1.54
C THR A 476 -16.25 58.64 2.03
N GLY A 477 -16.46 58.85 3.33
CA GLY A 477 -17.79 58.92 3.96
C GLY A 477 -18.45 57.56 4.24
N SER A 478 -17.83 56.42 3.89
CA SER A 478 -18.34 55.09 4.21
C SER A 478 -17.25 54.15 4.70
N GLN A 479 -17.47 53.53 5.87
CA GLN A 479 -16.59 52.54 6.47
C GLN A 479 -16.31 51.35 5.54
N THR A 480 -17.31 50.97 4.73
CA THR A 480 -17.18 49.86 3.78
C THR A 480 -16.29 50.25 2.60
N PHE A 481 -16.41 51.47 2.09
CA PHE A 481 -15.63 51.92 0.95
C PHE A 481 -14.18 52.22 1.33
N ASP A 482 -13.95 52.80 2.52
CA ASP A 482 -12.62 52.93 3.11
C ASP A 482 -11.96 51.55 3.30
N GLY A 483 -12.73 50.56 3.82
CA GLY A 483 -12.25 49.19 3.98
C GLY A 483 -11.87 48.51 2.65
N ILE A 484 -12.68 48.69 1.59
CA ILE A 484 -12.40 48.17 0.25
C ILE A 484 -11.13 48.82 -0.33
N LEU A 485 -11.01 50.15 -0.25
CA LEU A 485 -9.83 50.86 -0.74
C LEU A 485 -8.56 50.42 0.00
N ASN A 486 -8.64 50.27 1.32
CA ASN A 486 -7.54 49.75 2.13
C ASN A 486 -7.11 48.36 1.68
N ALA A 487 -8.06 47.46 1.41
CA ALA A 487 -7.76 46.11 0.95
C ALA A 487 -7.10 46.10 -0.44
N ILE A 488 -7.60 46.91 -1.38
CA ILE A 488 -7.02 47.07 -2.72
C ILE A 488 -5.60 47.63 -2.64
N CYS A 489 -5.40 48.68 -1.85
CA CYS A 489 -4.07 49.27 -1.63
C CYS A 489 -3.09 48.27 -1.00
N LEU A 490 -3.56 47.46 -0.04
CA LEU A 490 -2.74 46.41 0.59
C LEU A 490 -2.30 45.36 -0.44
N ILE A 491 -3.21 44.87 -1.28
CA ILE A 491 -2.86 43.91 -2.33
C ILE A 491 -1.93 44.53 -3.37
N PHE A 492 -2.15 45.79 -3.74
CA PHE A 492 -1.23 46.50 -4.64
C PHE A 492 0.18 46.62 -4.03
N LEU A 493 0.28 46.92 -2.74
CA LEU A 493 1.56 46.97 -2.02
C LEU A 493 2.24 45.60 -1.96
N ILE A 494 1.49 44.53 -1.62
CA ILE A 494 2.00 43.15 -1.62
C ILE A 494 2.48 42.77 -3.03
N GLY A 495 1.71 43.13 -4.06
CA GLY A 495 2.07 42.94 -5.46
C GLY A 495 3.35 43.68 -5.82
N LEU A 496 3.47 44.96 -5.47
CA LEU A 496 4.66 45.77 -5.75
C LEU A 496 5.92 45.19 -5.10
N ILE A 497 5.83 44.72 -3.85
CA ILE A 497 6.93 44.03 -3.16
C ILE A 497 7.26 42.71 -3.87
N SER A 498 6.24 41.92 -4.22
CA SER A 498 6.42 40.61 -4.88
C SER A 498 7.08 40.75 -6.26
N PHE A 499 6.61 41.69 -7.08
CA PHE A 499 7.20 41.99 -8.39
C PHE A 499 8.58 42.66 -8.25
N GLY A 500 8.81 43.46 -7.22
CA GLY A 500 10.12 44.04 -6.91
C GLY A 500 11.15 42.95 -6.59
N LEU A 501 10.80 41.98 -5.75
CA LEU A 501 11.64 40.82 -5.46
C LEU A 501 11.85 39.94 -6.69
N LEU A 502 10.82 39.74 -7.52
CA LEU A 502 10.97 39.05 -8.80
C LEU A 502 11.95 39.78 -9.73
N ALA A 503 11.81 41.10 -9.89
CA ALA A 503 12.72 41.88 -10.73
C ALA A 503 14.17 41.73 -10.25
N LEU A 504 14.41 41.87 -8.95
CA LEU A 504 15.73 41.65 -8.35
C LEU A 504 16.25 40.22 -8.56
N ALA A 505 15.36 39.22 -8.51
CA ALA A 505 15.69 37.82 -8.78
C ALA A 505 16.01 37.57 -10.25
N ILE A 506 15.34 38.29 -11.17
CA ILE A 506 15.62 38.24 -12.60
C ILE A 506 16.99 38.90 -12.88
N TYR A 507 17.30 40.03 -12.25
CA TYR A 507 18.58 40.73 -12.36
C TYR A 507 19.69 40.15 -11.45
N GLU A 508 19.48 38.98 -10.86
CA GLU A 508 20.45 38.23 -10.06
C GLU A 508 21.11 39.00 -8.89
N PHE A 509 20.38 39.93 -8.25
CA PHE A 509 20.86 40.60 -7.04
C PHE A 509 20.81 39.69 -5.80
N LYS A 510 21.55 38.57 -5.84
CA LYS A 510 21.49 37.47 -4.86
C LYS A 510 21.65 37.95 -3.42
N LYS A 511 22.70 38.76 -3.17
CA LYS A 511 23.02 39.29 -1.83
C LYS A 511 21.91 40.18 -1.28
N PHE A 512 21.24 40.94 -2.16
CA PHE A 512 20.15 41.81 -1.75
C PHE A 512 18.92 41.00 -1.37
N ILE A 513 18.55 39.99 -2.18
CA ILE A 513 17.42 39.09 -1.88
C ILE A 513 17.69 38.29 -0.60
N GLN A 514 18.88 37.71 -0.46
CA GLN A 514 19.31 37.03 0.75
C GLN A 514 19.23 37.95 1.98
N GLY A 515 19.75 39.17 1.85
CA GLY A 515 19.70 40.19 2.90
C GLY A 515 18.28 40.59 3.26
N TRP A 516 17.40 40.77 2.28
CA TRP A 516 15.99 41.08 2.48
C TRP A 516 15.24 39.96 3.19
N LEU A 517 15.38 38.71 2.72
CA LEU A 517 14.73 37.55 3.33
C LEU A 517 15.25 37.31 4.75
N ALA A 518 16.57 37.44 4.98
CA ALA A 518 17.15 37.37 6.31
C ALA A 518 16.60 38.47 7.21
N PHE A 519 16.51 39.70 6.71
CA PHE A 519 15.93 40.83 7.44
C PHE A 519 14.47 40.58 7.78
N SER A 520 13.62 40.18 6.83
CA SER A 520 12.21 39.86 7.07
C SER A 520 12.05 38.77 8.13
N LEU A 521 12.85 37.70 8.04
CA LEU A 521 12.83 36.62 9.02
C LEU A 521 13.27 37.10 10.41
N ILE A 522 14.36 37.86 10.50
CA ILE A 522 14.86 38.45 11.77
C ILE A 522 13.83 39.43 12.35
N SER A 523 13.18 40.24 11.53
CA SER A 523 12.13 41.18 11.96
C SER A 523 10.93 40.46 12.53
N VAL A 524 10.52 39.32 11.98
CA VAL A 524 9.45 38.50 12.57
C VAL A 524 9.93 37.83 13.86
N LEU A 525 11.10 37.17 13.83
CA LEU A 525 11.60 36.39 14.97
C LEU A 525 11.96 37.24 16.19
N PHE A 526 12.58 38.39 15.99
CA PHE A 526 13.00 39.26 17.07
C PHE A 526 12.04 40.44 17.25
N GLY A 527 11.67 41.11 16.15
CA GLY A 527 10.84 42.31 16.22
C GLY A 527 9.43 41.99 16.72
N VAL A 528 8.68 41.19 15.95
CA VAL A 528 7.29 40.83 16.29
C VAL A 528 7.25 40.14 17.65
N PHE A 529 8.08 39.13 17.89
CA PHE A 529 8.15 38.44 19.18
C PHE A 529 8.43 39.38 20.37
N SER A 530 9.34 40.36 20.22
CA SER A 530 9.63 41.33 21.30
C SER A 530 8.42 42.17 21.69
N ILE A 531 7.52 42.48 20.74
CA ILE A 531 6.27 43.21 21.03
C ILE A 531 5.42 42.38 21.99
N TYR A 532 5.21 41.09 21.69
CA TYR A 532 4.43 40.19 22.55
C TYR A 532 5.05 40.02 23.92
N VAL A 533 6.37 39.82 24.00
CA VAL A 533 7.06 39.67 25.28
C VAL A 533 6.93 40.96 26.09
N TYR A 534 7.14 42.13 25.48
CA TYR A 534 7.00 43.41 26.17
C TYR A 534 5.57 43.63 26.70
N ASP A 535 4.56 43.42 25.85
CA ASP A 535 3.14 43.58 26.22
C ASP A 535 2.75 42.59 27.33
N PHE A 536 3.23 41.34 27.25
CA PHE A 536 3.02 40.33 28.28
C PHE A 536 3.67 40.75 29.61
N LEU A 537 4.94 41.17 29.61
CA LEU A 537 5.63 41.62 30.82
C LEU A 537 4.98 42.88 31.43
N LYS A 538 4.43 43.75 30.59
CA LYS A 538 3.67 44.94 30.98
C LYS A 538 2.37 44.56 31.70
N LEU A 539 1.68 43.52 31.24
CA LEU A 539 0.47 43.00 31.87
C LEU A 539 0.73 42.52 33.31
N PHE A 540 1.87 41.86 33.56
CA PHE A 540 2.28 41.42 34.89
C PHE A 540 3.00 42.47 35.74
N LYS A 541 3.12 43.73 35.26
CA LYS A 541 3.80 44.84 35.95
C LYS A 541 5.23 44.49 36.43
N ILE A 542 5.93 43.66 35.67
CA ILE A 542 7.31 43.25 35.98
C ILE A 542 8.24 44.46 35.84
N SER A 543 9.25 44.60 36.70
CA SER A 543 10.27 45.66 36.60
C SER A 543 11.29 45.35 35.50
N ASN A 544 11.99 46.36 34.98
CA ASN A 544 13.00 46.21 33.92
C ASN A 544 12.48 45.52 32.63
N GLN A 545 11.23 45.82 32.25
CA GLN A 545 10.53 45.19 31.11
C GLN A 545 11.37 45.18 29.84
N ILE A 546 11.96 46.32 29.46
CA ILE A 546 12.78 46.45 28.24
C ILE A 546 13.97 45.49 28.25
N LEU A 547 14.70 45.42 29.37
CA LEU A 547 15.87 44.55 29.49
C LEU A 547 15.45 43.07 29.40
N LEU A 548 14.38 42.70 30.08
CA LEU A 548 13.89 41.32 30.09
C LEU A 548 13.34 40.92 28.71
N THR A 549 12.65 41.81 28.01
CA THR A 549 12.23 41.61 26.61
C THR A 549 13.43 41.32 25.72
N ILE A 550 14.48 42.15 25.77
CA ILE A 550 15.69 41.94 24.97
C ILE A 550 16.32 40.56 25.27
N ILE A 551 16.39 40.16 26.55
CA ILE A 551 16.95 38.86 26.95
C ILE A 551 16.11 37.71 26.41
N ILE A 552 14.79 37.72 26.65
CA ILE A 552 13.87 36.64 26.24
C ILE A 552 13.83 36.52 24.72
N SER A 553 13.75 37.64 24.00
CA SER A 553 13.79 37.65 22.52
C SER A 553 15.12 37.19 21.96
N SER A 554 16.24 37.54 22.62
CA SER A 554 17.57 37.05 22.23
C SER A 554 17.67 35.53 22.39
N ILE A 555 17.15 34.98 23.49
CA ILE A 555 17.11 33.52 23.71
C ILE A 555 16.24 32.85 22.65
N TYR A 556 15.01 33.35 22.43
CA TYR A 556 14.08 32.80 21.44
C TYR A 556 14.69 32.75 20.03
N GLY A 557 15.24 33.87 19.54
CA GLY A 557 15.84 33.91 18.21
C GLY A 557 17.13 33.09 18.09
N THR A 558 17.93 32.97 19.16
CA THR A 558 19.15 32.15 19.15
C THR A 558 18.83 30.66 19.05
N VAL A 559 17.83 30.17 19.78
CA VAL A 559 17.40 28.76 19.71
C VAL A 559 16.92 28.39 18.30
N VAL A 560 16.31 29.33 17.58
CA VAL A 560 15.89 29.12 16.19
C VAL A 560 17.07 29.09 15.21
N PHE A 561 18.04 30.01 15.35
CA PHE A 561 19.13 30.17 14.37
C PHE A 561 20.28 29.15 14.51
N PHE A 562 20.61 28.69 15.72
CA PHE A 562 21.90 28.03 15.96
C PHE A 562 21.96 26.52 15.78
N THR A 563 20.87 25.84 15.45
CA THR A 563 20.89 24.38 15.31
C THR A 563 20.55 23.94 13.89
N LYS A 564 21.57 23.72 13.05
CA LYS A 564 21.43 22.89 11.82
C LYS A 564 20.82 21.50 12.12
N LYS A 565 20.91 21.06 13.38
CA LYS A 565 20.38 19.82 13.93
C LYS A 565 19.04 19.98 14.68
N THR A 566 18.27 21.04 14.43
CA THR A 566 16.99 21.25 15.12
C THR A 566 16.03 20.10 14.76
N PRO A 567 15.42 19.43 15.75
CA PRO A 567 14.37 18.45 15.49
C PRO A 567 13.20 19.10 14.74
N LEU A 568 12.61 18.40 13.78
CA LEU A 568 11.51 18.93 12.96
C LEU A 568 10.35 19.50 13.80
N TYR A 569 10.00 18.84 14.90
CA TYR A 569 8.93 19.28 15.81
C TYR A 569 9.15 20.71 16.35
N PHE A 570 10.39 21.07 16.69
CA PHE A 570 10.69 22.44 17.14
C PHE A 570 10.46 23.44 16.01
N HIS A 571 10.94 23.15 14.79
CA HIS A 571 10.71 23.99 13.62
C HIS A 571 9.22 24.20 13.32
N GLN A 572 8.43 23.13 13.43
CA GLN A 572 6.97 23.18 13.28
C GLN A 572 6.32 24.08 14.34
N LEU A 573 6.67 23.89 15.62
CA LEU A 573 6.17 24.70 16.73
C LEU A 573 6.51 26.19 16.55
N TYR A 574 7.75 26.50 16.15
CA TYR A 574 8.17 27.88 15.88
C TYR A 574 7.40 28.51 14.75
N THR A 575 7.19 27.77 13.65
CA THR A 575 6.41 28.25 12.51
C THR A 575 4.98 28.60 12.95
N ILE A 576 4.35 27.72 13.74
CA ILE A 576 2.99 27.93 14.25
C ILE A 576 2.92 29.20 15.12
N ILE A 577 3.83 29.37 16.07
CA ILE A 577 3.85 30.54 16.97
C ILE A 577 4.09 31.83 16.18
N ASN A 578 5.09 31.89 15.30
CA ASN A 578 5.38 33.11 14.54
C ASN A 578 4.22 33.50 13.61
N CYS A 579 3.61 32.55 12.91
CA CYS A 579 2.45 32.83 12.07
C CYS A 579 1.27 33.37 12.90
N SER A 580 1.02 32.81 14.09
CA SER A 580 -0.04 33.31 14.98
C SER A 580 0.24 34.75 15.45
N MET A 581 1.50 35.06 15.77
CA MET A 581 1.90 36.41 16.18
C MET A 581 1.80 37.43 15.05
N VAL A 582 2.13 37.06 13.82
CA VAL A 582 1.92 37.96 12.67
C VAL A 582 0.42 38.17 12.42
N SER A 583 -0.39 37.12 12.54
CA SER A 583 -1.85 37.21 12.40
C SER A 583 -2.47 38.17 13.41
N VAL A 584 -2.08 38.05 14.68
CA VAL A 584 -2.56 38.93 15.75
C VAL A 584 -2.05 40.37 15.58
N LEU A 585 -0.83 40.56 15.05
CA LEU A 585 -0.35 41.89 14.71
C LEU A 585 -1.23 42.55 13.64
N TYR A 586 -1.64 41.80 12.61
CA TYR A 586 -2.58 42.31 11.60
C TYR A 586 -3.98 42.58 12.15
N LEU A 587 -4.50 41.73 13.05
CA LEU A 587 -5.77 41.99 13.75
C LEU A 587 -5.74 43.30 14.55
N ARG A 588 -4.59 43.60 15.15
CA ARG A 588 -4.37 44.83 15.93
C ARG A 588 -4.17 46.07 15.07
N SER A 589 -3.52 45.94 13.92
CA SER A 589 -3.11 47.06 13.09
C SER A 589 -4.10 47.44 11.99
N PHE A 590 -4.89 46.52 11.46
CA PHE A 590 -5.85 46.82 10.41
C PHE A 590 -7.15 47.38 11.00
N PRO A 591 -7.73 48.46 10.41
CA PRO A 591 -9.04 48.95 10.83
C PRO A 591 -10.12 47.87 10.75
N GLU A 592 -11.10 47.90 11.66
CA GLU A 592 -12.11 46.84 11.80
C GLU A 592 -12.85 46.50 10.50
N SER A 593 -13.20 47.51 9.70
CA SER A 593 -13.91 47.31 8.42
C SER A 593 -13.01 46.71 7.35
N THR A 594 -11.69 46.81 7.46
CA THR A 594 -10.72 46.44 6.42
C THR A 594 -10.52 44.93 6.33
N ILE A 595 -10.50 44.20 7.45
CA ILE A 595 -10.12 42.77 7.49
C ILE A 595 -11.07 41.90 6.65
N TRP A 596 -12.37 42.14 6.73
CA TRP A 596 -13.36 41.40 5.94
C TRP A 596 -13.24 41.62 4.43
N PHE A 597 -12.60 42.72 3.98
CA PHE A 597 -12.28 42.96 2.57
C PHE A 597 -10.89 42.46 2.19
N VAL A 598 -9.93 42.43 3.11
CA VAL A 598 -8.60 41.85 2.88
C VAL A 598 -8.73 40.36 2.53
N LEU A 599 -9.54 39.60 3.27
CA LEU A 599 -9.68 38.14 3.09
C LEU A 599 -10.12 37.75 1.66
N PRO A 600 -11.22 38.28 1.08
CA PRO A 600 -11.57 38.03 -0.32
C PRO A 600 -10.53 38.56 -1.31
N THR A 601 -9.93 39.72 -1.06
CA THR A 601 -8.95 40.29 -2.00
C THR A 601 -7.65 39.44 -2.01
N THR A 602 -7.29 38.82 -0.89
CA THR A 602 -6.17 37.87 -0.83
C THR A 602 -6.45 36.57 -1.57
N ILE A 603 -7.71 36.10 -1.60
CA ILE A 603 -8.09 34.95 -2.45
C ILE A 603 -7.81 35.27 -3.92
N LEU A 604 -8.25 36.44 -4.39
CA LEU A 604 -8.04 36.86 -5.79
C LEU A 604 -6.56 36.99 -6.12
N TRP A 605 -5.78 37.53 -5.19
CA TRP A 605 -4.33 37.64 -5.35
C TRP A 605 -3.64 36.27 -5.38
N ASP A 606 -4.02 35.33 -4.51
CA ASP A 606 -3.43 33.98 -4.46
C ASP A 606 -3.70 33.22 -5.77
N ILE A 607 -4.94 33.28 -6.28
CA ILE A 607 -5.31 32.73 -7.59
C ILE A 607 -4.42 33.33 -8.70
N PHE A 608 -4.28 34.66 -8.72
CA PHE A 608 -3.44 35.32 -9.71
C PHE A 608 -1.96 34.95 -9.57
N ALA A 609 -1.44 34.89 -8.34
CA ALA A 609 -0.05 34.60 -8.05
C ALA A 609 0.35 33.17 -8.46
N VAL A 610 -0.57 32.21 -8.32
CA VAL A 610 -0.35 30.79 -8.66
C VAL A 610 -0.63 30.51 -10.14
N TRP A 611 -1.74 31.00 -10.70
CA TRP A 611 -2.16 30.64 -12.08
C TRP A 611 -1.65 31.56 -13.18
N SER A 612 -1.14 32.75 -12.86
CA SER A 612 -0.56 33.61 -13.91
C SER A 612 0.65 32.90 -14.55
N PRO A 613 0.74 32.79 -15.89
CA PRO A 613 1.87 32.15 -16.58
C PRO A 613 3.19 32.91 -16.35
N SER A 614 3.10 34.21 -16.06
CA SER A 614 4.22 35.05 -15.61
C SER A 614 4.27 35.19 -14.08
N GLY A 615 3.61 34.28 -13.36
CA GLY A 615 3.44 34.26 -11.92
C GLY A 615 4.77 34.56 -11.22
N PRO A 616 4.89 35.72 -10.54
CA PRO A 616 6.11 36.12 -9.87
C PRO A 616 6.61 35.06 -8.92
N LEU A 617 5.67 34.43 -8.21
CA LEU A 617 5.97 33.40 -7.23
C LEU A 617 6.60 32.17 -7.87
N LYS A 618 6.13 31.69 -9.03
CA LYS A 618 6.70 30.50 -9.70
C LYS A 618 8.12 30.74 -10.21
N ARG A 619 8.36 31.87 -10.88
CA ARG A 619 9.73 32.23 -11.32
C ARG A 619 10.65 32.57 -10.16
N VAL A 620 10.12 33.23 -9.11
CA VAL A 620 10.88 33.47 -7.88
C VAL A 620 11.20 32.14 -7.24
N THR A 621 10.29 31.19 -7.00
CA THR A 621 10.62 29.91 -6.35
C THR A 621 11.61 29.08 -7.17
N GLU A 622 11.42 28.99 -8.51
CA GLU A 622 12.36 28.32 -9.41
C GLU A 622 13.78 28.93 -9.34
N LYS A 623 13.90 30.26 -9.31
CA LYS A 623 15.21 30.93 -9.18
C LYS A 623 15.70 31.03 -7.74
N ALA A 624 14.83 31.14 -6.76
CA ALA A 624 15.14 31.38 -5.36
C ALA A 624 15.66 30.15 -4.67
N TYR A 625 15.39 28.96 -5.21
CA TYR A 625 16.17 27.76 -4.90
C TYR A 625 17.69 27.98 -5.06
N GLN A 626 18.13 28.87 -5.97
CA GLN A 626 19.54 29.25 -6.07
C GLN A 626 20.01 30.28 -5.03
N TYR A 627 19.10 31.02 -4.37
CA TYR A 627 19.46 32.22 -3.61
C TYR A 627 19.77 31.96 -2.15
N ASN A 628 19.07 31.08 -1.42
CA ASN A 628 19.58 30.50 -0.17
C ASN A 628 18.62 29.41 0.26
N GLU A 629 19.02 28.14 0.12
CA GLU A 629 18.17 27.04 0.55
C GLU A 629 17.74 27.18 2.02
N SER A 630 18.63 27.65 2.90
CA SER A 630 18.32 27.77 4.34
C SER A 630 17.17 28.74 4.59
N ILE A 631 17.26 29.99 4.13
CA ILE A 631 16.30 31.04 4.51
C ILE A 631 14.90 30.76 3.95
N LEU A 632 14.79 30.35 2.68
CA LEU A 632 13.49 30.06 2.06
C LEU A 632 12.84 28.81 2.67
N LYS A 633 13.62 27.77 2.95
CA LYS A 633 13.12 26.55 3.59
C LYS A 633 12.63 26.82 5.02
N PHE A 634 13.27 27.75 5.75
CA PHE A 634 12.77 28.19 7.06
C PHE A 634 11.42 28.93 6.99
N MET A 635 11.06 29.50 5.84
CA MET A 635 9.77 30.16 5.58
C MET A 635 8.69 29.20 5.07
N MET A 636 8.86 27.89 5.20
CA MET A 636 7.83 26.90 4.88
C MET A 636 7.57 25.96 6.06
N PHE A 637 6.30 25.69 6.33
CA PHE A 637 5.94 24.58 7.21
C PHE A 637 6.13 23.28 6.45
N THR A 638 6.74 22.28 7.10
CA THR A 638 6.95 20.95 6.51
C THR A 638 6.45 19.88 7.46
N ALA A 639 5.52 19.04 6.99
CA ALA A 639 5.10 17.84 7.68
C ALA A 639 5.92 16.63 7.20
N ASP A 640 6.33 15.78 8.14
CA ASP A 640 7.07 14.57 7.82
C ASP A 640 6.18 13.55 7.10
N ASN A 641 6.73 12.93 6.04
CA ASN A 641 6.06 11.89 5.29
C ASN A 641 6.70 10.51 5.49
N ILE A 642 7.39 10.29 6.63
CA ILE A 642 7.84 8.94 7.02
C ILE A 642 6.67 7.96 6.83
N ASN A 643 6.92 7.00 5.94
CA ASN A 643 6.10 5.81 5.80
C ASN A 643 6.10 5.10 7.16
N GLU A 644 4.96 5.04 7.84
CA GLU A 644 4.81 4.14 8.99
C GLU A 644 5.05 2.67 8.62
N ASN A 645 5.17 2.35 7.33
CA ASN A 645 5.58 1.05 6.86
C ASN A 645 7.03 0.68 7.21
N THR A 646 7.89 1.55 7.75
CA THR A 646 9.22 1.10 8.20
C THR A 646 9.20 0.26 9.49
N ASN A 647 8.03 0.02 10.09
CA ASN A 647 7.87 -1.03 11.11
C ASN A 647 7.37 -2.36 10.54
N SER A 648 7.05 -2.44 9.24
CA SER A 648 6.69 -3.69 8.56
C SER A 648 7.59 -4.02 7.36
N ASP A 649 8.37 -3.07 6.86
CA ASP A 649 9.25 -3.23 5.69
C ASP A 649 10.72 -3.01 6.10
N GLY A 650 11.38 -4.08 6.51
CA GLY A 650 12.81 -4.10 6.79
C GLY A 650 13.65 -3.92 5.51
N ASN A 651 14.49 -2.89 5.51
CA ASN A 651 15.76 -2.79 4.77
C ASN A 651 15.77 -2.91 3.24
N LYS A 652 15.34 -1.85 2.54
CA LYS A 652 15.92 -1.49 1.23
C LYS A 652 17.15 -0.60 1.43
N MET A 653 18.32 -1.08 0.99
CA MET A 653 19.51 -0.24 0.81
C MET A 653 19.29 0.78 -0.31
N ASN A 654 19.67 2.03 -0.03
CA ASN A 654 19.70 3.14 -0.97
C ASN A 654 20.68 2.86 -2.12
N TYR A 655 20.15 2.65 -3.33
CA TYR A 655 20.92 2.90 -4.55
C TYR A 655 20.69 4.36 -4.97
N ASN A 656 21.75 5.17 -4.85
CA ASN A 656 21.81 6.52 -5.38
C ASN A 656 21.90 6.43 -6.91
N THR A 657 20.78 6.61 -7.60
CA THR A 657 20.79 6.83 -9.05
C THR A 657 20.69 8.33 -9.30
N GLU A 658 21.80 8.90 -9.79
CA GLU A 658 21.90 10.27 -10.28
C GLU A 658 21.00 10.41 -11.52
N ASN A 659 19.76 10.86 -11.35
CA ASN A 659 18.86 11.17 -12.46
C ASN A 659 19.26 12.52 -13.08
N SER A 660 20.06 12.46 -14.14
CA SER A 660 20.24 13.56 -15.08
C SER A 660 18.95 13.79 -15.88
N SER A 661 18.43 15.00 -15.80
CA SER A 661 17.23 15.49 -16.49
C SER A 661 17.38 15.47 -18.01
N ILE A 662 16.54 14.70 -18.70
CA ILE A 662 16.31 14.82 -20.15
C ILE A 662 14.94 15.45 -20.36
N SER A 663 14.97 16.66 -20.91
CA SER A 663 13.84 17.48 -21.35
C SER A 663 13.18 16.90 -22.60
N LEU A 664 11.91 16.55 -22.51
CA LEU A 664 11.07 16.23 -23.67
C LEU A 664 10.13 17.41 -23.93
N THR A 665 10.35 18.08 -25.05
CA THR A 665 9.44 19.05 -25.65
C THR A 665 8.44 18.29 -26.52
N SER A 666 7.14 18.39 -26.23
CA SER A 666 6.08 18.01 -27.18
C SER A 666 5.07 19.15 -27.26
N GLU A 667 5.15 19.89 -28.36
CA GLU A 667 4.05 20.65 -28.97
C GLU A 667 2.89 19.66 -29.21
N GLY A 668 1.66 19.96 -28.79
CA GLY A 668 0.72 20.76 -29.58
C GLY A 668 -0.25 19.78 -30.26
N ASP A 669 -1.52 19.78 -29.84
CA ASP A 669 -2.71 19.70 -30.69
C ASP A 669 -3.95 19.43 -29.82
N GLU A 670 -4.71 20.50 -29.62
CA GLU A 670 -6.09 20.50 -29.17
C GLU A 670 -6.98 19.98 -30.30
N GLU A 671 -7.91 19.07 -30.01
CA GLU A 671 -9.18 19.08 -30.75
C GLU A 671 -10.33 18.60 -29.87
N TYR A 672 -11.35 19.45 -29.85
CA TYR A 672 -12.49 19.50 -28.96
C TYR A 672 -13.71 19.07 -29.76
N TYR A 673 -14.44 18.05 -29.30
CA TYR A 673 -15.81 17.79 -29.74
C TYR A 673 -16.72 17.67 -28.54
N ASN A 674 -17.43 18.77 -28.28
CA ASN A 674 -18.68 18.78 -27.53
C ASN A 674 -19.81 18.27 -28.44
N SER A 675 -20.63 17.35 -27.93
CA SER A 675 -22.04 17.30 -28.29
C SER A 675 -22.87 17.04 -27.05
N SER A 676 -23.46 18.12 -26.55
CA SER A 676 -24.59 18.14 -25.64
C SER A 676 -25.87 17.81 -26.42
N THR A 677 -26.65 16.84 -25.95
CA THR A 677 -28.08 16.73 -26.29
C THR A 677 -28.83 16.02 -25.16
N ASP A 678 -29.88 16.71 -24.75
CA ASP A 678 -31.18 16.25 -24.28
C ASP A 678 -31.33 15.70 -22.85
N GLN A 679 -31.95 16.60 -22.07
CA GLN A 679 -32.82 16.39 -20.95
C GLN A 679 -33.97 15.44 -21.34
N ASP A 680 -34.24 14.45 -20.49
CA ASP A 680 -35.62 14.04 -20.27
C ASP A 680 -35.82 13.69 -18.79
N GLN A 681 -36.91 14.25 -18.28
CA GLN A 681 -37.42 14.17 -16.92
C GLN A 681 -38.24 12.90 -16.70
N ASN A 682 -38.59 12.70 -15.42
CA ASN A 682 -39.58 11.77 -14.86
C ASN A 682 -39.03 10.38 -14.56
N ASP A 683 -39.42 9.72 -13.48
CA ASP A 683 -40.02 10.08 -12.19
C ASP A 683 -40.01 8.74 -11.43
N ASP A 684 -40.03 8.83 -10.11
CA ASP A 684 -40.61 7.85 -9.18
C ASP A 684 -39.87 6.55 -8.79
N GLU A 685 -39.57 6.55 -7.48
CA GLU A 685 -39.78 5.46 -6.52
C GLU A 685 -38.91 4.20 -6.61
N ILE A 686 -37.71 4.27 -6.01
CA ILE A 686 -37.05 3.12 -5.41
C ILE A 686 -36.54 3.52 -4.00
N THR A 687 -36.56 2.54 -3.10
CA THR A 687 -35.91 2.46 -1.77
C THR A 687 -36.76 2.83 -0.55
N THR A 688 -37.41 1.83 0.05
CA THR A 688 -37.85 1.85 1.46
C THR A 688 -37.51 0.55 2.22
N GLU A 689 -36.56 -0.24 1.72
CA GLU A 689 -36.13 -1.50 2.36
C GLU A 689 -34.72 -1.39 2.99
N SER A 690 -33.88 -0.47 2.53
CA SER A 690 -32.48 -0.36 2.96
C SER A 690 -32.30 0.23 4.38
N GLU A 691 -33.26 1.00 4.88
CA GLU A 691 -33.16 1.63 6.20
C GLU A 691 -33.61 0.71 7.37
N ARG A 692 -34.27 -0.42 7.09
CA ARG A 692 -34.65 -1.37 8.15
C ARG A 692 -33.56 -2.35 8.55
N MET A 693 -32.55 -2.59 7.71
CA MET A 693 -31.43 -3.47 8.09
C MET A 693 -30.37 -2.78 8.96
N LEU A 694 -30.35 -1.45 9.01
CA LEU A 694 -29.37 -0.72 9.84
C LEU A 694 -29.74 -0.66 11.33
N THR A 695 -31.00 -0.93 11.70
CA THR A 695 -31.42 -0.90 13.12
C THR A 695 -31.27 -2.23 13.86
N GLU A 696 -31.05 -3.35 13.15
CA GLU A 696 -30.83 -4.66 13.80
C GLU A 696 -29.35 -4.96 14.08
N ILE A 697 -28.41 -4.21 13.49
CA ILE A 697 -26.96 -4.41 13.73
C ILE A 697 -26.47 -3.64 14.98
N GLU A 698 -27.17 -2.61 15.44
CA GLU A 698 -26.74 -1.82 16.61
C GLU A 698 -27.08 -2.44 17.98
N ASN A 699 -27.76 -3.60 18.06
CA ASN A 699 -28.17 -4.19 19.35
C ASN A 699 -27.48 -5.52 19.70
N TRP A 700 -26.34 -5.86 19.08
CA TRP A 700 -25.55 -7.04 19.46
C TRP A 700 -24.17 -6.69 20.04
N ASP A 701 -24.01 -5.53 20.66
CA ASP A 701 -22.75 -5.17 21.31
C ASP A 701 -22.97 -4.77 22.79
N SER A 702 -23.50 -5.72 23.56
CA SER A 702 -23.54 -5.62 25.02
C SER A 702 -23.60 -7.01 25.67
N SER A 703 -22.51 -7.76 25.58
CA SER A 703 -22.24 -8.84 26.54
C SER A 703 -20.80 -8.75 26.98
N GLU A 704 -20.65 -8.19 28.19
CA GLU A 704 -19.42 -8.14 28.98
C GLU A 704 -18.74 -9.51 29.01
N ASN A 705 -17.61 -9.66 28.34
CA ASN A 705 -16.67 -10.75 28.60
C ASN A 705 -15.50 -10.17 29.38
N THR A 706 -15.50 -10.49 30.67
CA THR A 706 -14.47 -10.17 31.65
C THR A 706 -13.17 -10.86 31.28
N GLU A 707 -12.14 -10.10 30.91
CA GLU A 707 -10.78 -10.61 30.71
C GLU A 707 -10.13 -10.94 32.07
N PRO A 708 -9.46 -12.10 32.24
CA PRO A 708 -8.73 -12.42 33.47
C PRO A 708 -7.40 -11.66 33.53
N GLU A 709 -7.17 -10.97 34.65
CA GLU A 709 -5.87 -10.37 35.02
C GLU A 709 -4.83 -11.48 35.23
N TYR A 710 -3.77 -11.50 34.42
CA TYR A 710 -2.59 -12.33 34.65
C TYR A 710 -1.53 -11.49 35.38
N GLU A 711 -1.31 -11.79 36.67
CA GLU A 711 -0.22 -11.24 37.47
C GLU A 711 1.14 -11.78 36.97
N LEU A 712 2.02 -10.86 36.58
CA LEU A 712 3.41 -11.14 36.19
C LEU A 712 4.26 -11.29 37.46
N ASP A 713 4.59 -12.52 37.82
CA ASP A 713 5.57 -12.82 38.86
C ASP A 713 7.00 -12.53 38.36
N ASN A 714 7.62 -11.54 38.98
CA ASN A 714 9.02 -11.18 38.80
C ASN A 714 9.90 -12.13 39.62
N HIS A 715 10.51 -13.11 38.97
CA HIS A 715 11.63 -13.85 39.56
C HIS A 715 12.94 -13.49 38.84
N GLU A 716 13.69 -12.62 39.51
CA GLU A 716 15.09 -12.33 39.29
C GLU A 716 15.92 -13.61 39.53
N ASN A 717 16.71 -14.01 38.54
CA ASN A 717 17.92 -14.82 38.75
C ASN A 717 18.99 -14.31 37.79
N GLU A 718 19.95 -13.61 38.39
CA GLU A 718 21.26 -13.29 37.83
C GLU A 718 22.03 -14.58 37.53
N GLU A 719 22.68 -14.69 36.36
CA GLU A 719 24.02 -15.30 36.25
C GLU A 719 24.62 -15.08 34.84
N ASP A 720 25.92 -14.79 34.85
CA ASP A 720 26.76 -14.23 33.80
C ASP A 720 26.99 -15.12 32.57
N ILE A 721 26.71 -14.64 31.35
CA ILE A 721 27.40 -15.10 30.12
C ILE A 721 27.69 -13.94 29.15
N ASN A 722 28.93 -13.47 29.26
CA ASN A 722 29.86 -13.05 28.20
C ASN A 722 29.39 -12.10 27.07
N ASN A 723 29.93 -10.88 27.16
CA ASN A 723 29.83 -9.76 26.22
C ASN A 723 30.39 -10.05 24.82
N ASN A 724 29.57 -10.58 23.92
CA ASN A 724 29.72 -10.29 22.49
C ASN A 724 28.63 -9.31 22.10
N GLU A 725 28.97 -8.02 22.11
CA GLU A 725 28.15 -6.90 21.65
C GLU A 725 27.80 -7.08 20.16
N TYR A 726 26.78 -7.88 19.88
CA TYR A 726 26.01 -7.70 18.66
C TYR A 726 25.32 -6.36 18.80
N LYS A 727 25.86 -5.35 18.10
CA LYS A 727 25.17 -4.09 17.84
C LYS A 727 23.85 -4.42 17.15
N VAL A 728 22.81 -4.57 17.96
CA VAL A 728 21.44 -4.41 17.51
C VAL A 728 21.42 -3.02 16.90
N VAL A 729 21.44 -2.95 15.58
CA VAL A 729 21.06 -1.75 14.86
C VAL A 729 19.59 -1.61 15.18
N LYS A 730 19.28 -1.02 16.35
CA LYS A 730 17.99 -0.42 16.57
C LYS A 730 17.83 0.48 15.36
N ASN A 731 16.81 0.23 14.56
CA ASN A 731 16.27 1.22 13.64
C ASN A 731 15.84 2.39 14.54
N GLU A 732 16.82 3.19 14.97
CA GLU A 732 16.60 4.46 15.61
C GLU A 732 15.73 5.19 14.60
N LYS A 733 14.47 5.44 14.99
CA LYS A 733 13.58 6.39 14.32
C LYS A 733 14.47 7.57 13.96
N LYS A 734 14.87 7.66 12.70
CA LYS A 734 15.89 8.59 12.26
C LYS A 734 15.24 9.94 12.46
N ILE A 735 15.58 10.62 13.56
CA ILE A 735 14.94 11.87 13.94
C ILE A 735 15.22 12.82 12.79
N THR A 736 14.19 13.07 12.00
CA THR A 736 14.25 13.91 10.82
C THR A 736 14.61 15.31 11.29
N THR A 737 15.81 15.77 10.93
CA THR A 737 16.14 17.17 11.15
C THR A 737 15.24 18.01 10.25
N ALA A 738 14.95 19.25 10.65
CA ALA A 738 14.15 20.14 9.82
C ALA A 738 14.73 20.26 8.39
N MET A 739 16.07 20.31 8.26
CA MET A 739 16.75 20.36 6.97
C MET A 739 16.56 19.08 6.13
N ASP A 740 16.55 17.90 6.75
CA ASP A 740 16.32 16.65 6.02
C ASP A 740 14.89 16.59 5.47
N ALA A 741 13.89 16.89 6.31
CA ALA A 741 12.48 16.94 5.90
C ALA A 741 12.23 18.00 4.81
N LEU A 742 12.93 19.15 4.90
CA LEU A 742 12.87 20.22 3.90
C LEU A 742 13.61 19.88 2.59
N ASN A 743 14.54 18.92 2.61
CA ASN A 743 15.21 18.41 1.42
C ASN A 743 14.44 17.27 0.77
N ASP A 744 13.53 16.62 1.50
CA ASP A 744 12.67 15.58 0.95
C ASP A 744 11.62 16.18 -0.01
N ASN A 745 11.56 15.65 -1.22
CA ASN A 745 10.57 16.04 -2.24
C ASN A 745 9.18 15.47 -1.92
N ASN A 746 9.09 14.44 -1.07
CA ASN A 746 7.82 13.84 -0.66
C ASN A 746 7.19 14.54 0.54
N SER A 747 7.86 15.52 1.15
CA SER A 747 7.32 16.24 2.31
C SER A 747 6.23 17.22 1.90
N VAL A 748 5.19 17.31 2.73
CA VAL A 748 4.03 18.15 2.46
C VAL A 748 4.30 19.54 3.02
N ARG A 749 4.16 20.56 2.17
CA ARG A 749 4.55 21.94 2.49
C ARG A 749 3.36 22.87 2.39
N LEU A 750 3.27 23.80 3.32
CA LEU A 750 2.28 24.87 3.31
C LEU A 750 2.96 26.21 3.58
N GLY A 751 2.49 27.26 2.90
CA GLY A 751 3.08 28.59 2.99
C GLY A 751 2.76 29.25 4.31
N PHE A 752 3.69 30.08 4.82
CA PHE A 752 3.44 30.90 6.00
C PHE A 752 2.22 31.82 5.83
N GLY A 753 2.01 32.32 4.61
CA GLY A 753 0.85 33.15 4.28
C GLY A 753 -0.48 32.45 4.58
N ASP A 754 -0.58 31.16 4.26
CA ASP A 754 -1.80 30.37 4.45
C ASP A 754 -2.20 30.33 5.93
N PHE A 755 -1.25 29.95 6.78
CA PHE A 755 -1.43 29.96 8.24
C PHE A 755 -1.87 31.34 8.74
N ILE A 756 -1.24 32.40 8.25
CA ILE A 756 -1.53 33.76 8.71
C ILE A 756 -2.96 34.16 8.36
N PHE A 757 -3.42 33.91 7.13
CA PHE A 757 -4.76 34.33 6.70
C PHE A 757 -5.88 33.46 7.27
N TYR A 758 -5.66 32.15 7.47
CA TYR A 758 -6.60 31.30 8.20
C TYR A 758 -6.82 31.84 9.61
N SER A 759 -5.73 32.14 10.31
CA SER A 759 -5.76 32.67 11.67
C SER A 759 -6.29 34.11 11.74
N LEU A 760 -6.04 34.94 10.73
CA LEU A 760 -6.63 36.27 10.61
C LEU A 760 -8.16 36.20 10.53
N LEU A 761 -8.72 35.26 9.75
CA LEU A 761 -10.16 35.04 9.67
C LEU A 761 -10.73 34.62 11.02
N ILE A 762 -10.11 33.63 11.67
CA ILE A 762 -10.58 33.14 12.97
C ILE A 762 -10.51 34.21 14.06
N GLY A 763 -9.44 35.00 14.09
CA GLY A 763 -9.33 36.09 15.04
C GLY A 763 -10.36 37.20 14.81
N LYS A 764 -10.69 37.50 13.54
CA LYS A 764 -11.76 38.46 13.23
C LYS A 764 -13.14 37.90 13.54
N SER A 765 -13.37 36.61 13.29
CA SER A 765 -14.59 35.89 13.66
C SER A 765 -14.83 35.94 15.18
N ALA A 766 -13.78 35.74 15.98
CA ALA A 766 -13.85 35.84 17.43
C ALA A 766 -14.21 37.26 17.92
N ALA A 767 -13.76 38.30 17.21
CA ALA A 767 -14.08 39.69 17.54
C ALA A 767 -15.59 40.02 17.42
N ASP A 768 -16.36 39.24 16.67
CA ASP A 768 -17.82 39.38 16.60
C ASP A 768 -18.54 38.75 17.82
N MET A 769 -17.78 38.25 18.81
CA MET A 769 -18.27 37.70 20.09
C MET A 769 -19.20 36.48 19.95
N SER A 770 -19.15 35.78 18.82
CA SER A 770 -19.89 34.53 18.59
C SER A 770 -18.95 33.34 18.63
N ILE A 771 -19.06 32.55 19.70
CA ILE A 771 -18.34 31.27 19.83
C ILE A 771 -18.75 30.32 18.70
N MET A 772 -20.05 30.25 18.38
CA MET A 772 -20.56 29.37 17.32
C MET A 772 -20.02 29.74 15.94
N ALA A 773 -19.98 31.04 15.60
CA ALA A 773 -19.45 31.48 14.32
C ALA A 773 -17.94 31.21 14.22
N THR A 774 -17.21 31.41 15.32
CA THR A 774 -15.76 31.14 15.39
C THR A 774 -15.47 29.65 15.22
N THR A 775 -16.18 28.77 15.94
CA THR A 775 -15.99 27.31 15.82
C THR A 775 -16.41 26.79 14.46
N SER A 776 -17.50 27.31 13.89
CA SER A 776 -17.96 27.01 12.53
C SER A 776 -16.91 27.39 11.48
N SER A 777 -16.29 28.56 11.64
CA SER A 777 -15.21 29.02 10.77
C SER A 777 -13.96 28.14 10.85
N ILE A 778 -13.58 27.69 12.05
CA ILE A 778 -12.45 26.76 12.24
C ILE A 778 -12.71 25.45 11.48
N PHE A 779 -13.91 24.88 11.64
CA PHE A 779 -14.31 23.67 10.94
C PHE A 779 -14.29 23.86 9.42
N ALA A 780 -14.81 24.99 8.94
CA ALA A 780 -14.87 25.32 7.52
C ALA A 780 -13.48 25.46 6.88
N ILE A 781 -12.51 26.06 7.57
CA ILE A 781 -11.12 26.17 7.09
C ILE A 781 -10.48 24.78 6.99
N LEU A 782 -10.63 23.94 8.02
CA LEU A 782 -10.08 22.58 8.01
C LEU A 782 -10.71 21.73 6.90
N LEU A 783 -12.03 21.82 6.72
CA LEU A 783 -12.74 21.15 5.63
C LEU A 783 -12.28 21.66 4.27
N GLY A 784 -12.15 22.97 4.10
CA GLY A 784 -11.67 23.56 2.85
C GLY A 784 -10.24 23.17 2.53
N LEU A 785 -9.37 23.03 3.54
CA LEU A 785 -7.99 22.58 3.36
C LEU A 785 -7.96 21.11 2.92
N LEU A 786 -8.80 20.27 3.53
CA LEU A 786 -8.96 18.87 3.11
C LEU A 786 -9.45 18.77 1.66
N ILE A 787 -10.46 19.55 1.27
CA ILE A 787 -10.96 19.60 -0.12
C ILE A 787 -9.86 20.04 -1.08
N THR A 788 -9.12 21.09 -0.74
CA THR A 788 -8.01 21.62 -1.55
C THR A 788 -6.97 20.55 -1.80
N LEU A 789 -6.55 19.84 -0.75
CA LEU A 789 -5.48 18.85 -0.85
C LEU A 789 -5.94 17.56 -1.56
N VAL A 790 -7.22 17.18 -1.42
CA VAL A 790 -7.76 15.96 -2.06
C VAL A 790 -8.08 16.16 -3.53
N PHE A 791 -8.82 17.22 -3.87
CA PHE A 791 -9.33 17.40 -5.23
C PHE A 791 -8.32 18.02 -6.18
N LEU A 792 -7.43 18.87 -5.67
CA LEU A 792 -6.59 19.71 -6.51
C LEU A 792 -5.14 19.19 -6.68
N GLN A 793 -4.71 18.18 -5.91
CA GLN A 793 -3.44 17.47 -6.17
C GLN A 793 -3.50 16.48 -7.34
N LYS A 794 -4.63 16.38 -8.06
CA LYS A 794 -4.70 15.61 -9.31
C LYS A 794 -3.91 16.32 -10.42
N GLY A 795 -2.60 16.11 -10.45
CA GLY A 795 -1.67 16.57 -11.49
C GLY A 795 -0.48 17.36 -10.95
N ASP A 796 0.51 17.64 -11.80
CA ASP A 796 1.71 18.45 -11.47
C ASP A 796 1.40 19.96 -11.33
N ILE A 797 0.14 20.31 -11.09
CA ILE A 797 -0.33 21.68 -11.02
C ILE A 797 -0.31 22.14 -9.56
N VAL A 798 0.53 23.15 -9.29
CA VAL A 798 0.52 23.84 -8.00
C VAL A 798 -0.81 24.57 -7.85
N VAL A 799 -1.49 24.34 -6.74
CA VAL A 799 -2.82 24.90 -6.49
C VAL A 799 -2.82 25.90 -5.35
N PRO A 800 -3.60 26.99 -5.48
CA PRO A 800 -3.70 28.02 -4.46
C PRO A 800 -4.40 27.46 -3.22
N ALA A 801 -3.81 27.67 -2.04
CA ALA A 801 -4.27 27.07 -0.79
C ALA A 801 -5.29 27.95 -0.04
N LEU A 802 -5.34 29.25 -0.32
CA LEU A 802 -6.27 30.18 0.35
C LEU A 802 -7.73 30.14 -0.13
N PRO A 803 -8.05 29.93 -1.43
CA PRO A 803 -9.39 30.18 -1.94
C PRO A 803 -10.50 29.40 -1.25
N ILE A 804 -10.42 28.07 -1.25
CA ILE A 804 -11.50 27.22 -0.71
C ILE A 804 -11.64 27.39 0.81
N PRO A 805 -10.55 27.32 1.62
CA PRO A 805 -10.68 27.45 3.08
C PRO A 805 -11.20 28.81 3.53
N ILE A 806 -10.68 29.92 2.97
CA ILE A 806 -11.13 31.27 3.35
C ILE A 806 -12.56 31.50 2.89
N PHE A 807 -12.92 31.09 1.66
CA PHE A 807 -14.28 31.23 1.15
C PHE A 807 -15.29 30.49 2.02
N LEU A 808 -15.03 29.22 2.35
CA LEU A 808 -15.88 28.44 3.25
C LEU A 808 -15.91 29.06 4.66
N GLY A 809 -14.76 29.52 5.17
CA GLY A 809 -14.68 30.20 6.46
C GLY A 809 -15.58 31.44 6.54
N ILE A 810 -15.57 32.30 5.51
CA ILE A 810 -16.42 33.50 5.44
C ILE A 810 -17.89 33.12 5.40
N ILE A 811 -18.26 32.14 4.56
CA ILE A 811 -19.65 31.69 4.42
C ILE A 811 -20.16 31.08 5.73
N PHE A 812 -19.36 30.22 6.36
CA PHE A 812 -19.74 29.57 7.62
C PHE A 812 -19.82 30.59 8.75
N HIS A 813 -18.92 31.57 8.81
CA HIS A 813 -18.98 32.67 9.77
C HIS A 813 -20.32 33.40 9.69
N PHE A 814 -20.62 34.02 8.55
CA PHE A 814 -21.84 34.82 8.39
C PHE A 814 -23.10 33.96 8.38
N GLY A 815 -23.03 32.76 7.80
CA GLY A 815 -24.09 31.77 7.83
C GLY A 815 -24.48 31.39 9.27
N THR A 816 -23.48 31.10 10.10
CA THR A 816 -23.71 30.79 11.50
C THR A 816 -24.18 32.00 12.30
N LEU A 817 -23.54 33.15 12.11
CA LEU A 817 -23.85 34.38 12.86
C LEU A 817 -25.28 34.89 12.60
N TYR A 818 -25.72 34.89 11.33
CA TYR A 818 -27.00 35.50 10.94
C TYR A 818 -28.16 34.51 10.84
N PHE A 819 -27.91 33.21 10.62
CA PHE A 819 -28.99 32.23 10.44
C PHE A 819 -29.00 31.17 11.54
N ILE A 820 -27.90 30.45 11.76
CA ILE A 820 -27.86 29.29 12.66
C ILE A 820 -27.98 29.71 14.13
N GLU A 821 -27.19 30.68 14.58
CA GLU A 821 -27.17 31.09 15.97
C GLU A 821 -28.51 31.71 16.43
N PRO A 822 -29.15 32.62 15.67
CA PRO A 822 -30.49 33.09 15.99
C PRO A 822 -31.52 31.96 16.06
N PHE A 823 -31.45 30.99 15.14
CA PHE A 823 -32.33 29.82 15.12
C PHE A 823 -32.14 28.93 16.36
N ILE A 824 -30.90 28.60 16.74
CA ILE A 824 -30.59 27.82 17.95
C ILE A 824 -31.05 28.57 19.21
N LYS A 825 -30.80 29.89 19.30
CA LYS A 825 -31.29 30.72 20.40
C LYS A 825 -32.82 30.69 20.50
N GLN A 826 -33.53 30.66 19.38
CA GLN A 826 -34.98 30.55 19.33
C GLN A 826 -35.48 29.16 19.79
N LEU A 827 -34.83 28.08 19.36
CA LEU A 827 -35.11 26.72 19.81
C LEU A 827 -34.90 26.57 21.32
N TYR A 828 -33.80 27.09 21.85
CA TYR A 828 -33.51 27.05 23.28
C TYR A 828 -34.55 27.81 24.10
N LYS A 829 -34.95 29.01 23.64
CA LYS A 829 -36.06 29.77 24.26
C LYS A 829 -37.38 28.99 24.24
N ARG A 830 -37.72 28.32 23.13
CA ARG A 830 -38.91 27.46 23.05
C ARG A 830 -38.84 26.28 24.01
N LYS A 831 -37.70 25.58 24.09
CA LYS A 831 -37.50 24.47 25.04
C LYS A 831 -37.70 24.93 26.49
N LEU A 832 -37.12 26.07 26.86
CA LEU A 832 -37.28 26.66 28.21
C LEU A 832 -38.73 27.03 28.51
N LEU A 833 -39.47 27.54 27.52
CA LEU A 833 -40.90 27.83 27.67
C LEU A 833 -41.72 26.54 27.83
N PHE A 834 -41.41 25.49 27.08
CA PHE A 834 -42.04 24.17 27.24
C PHE A 834 -41.75 23.54 28.61
N GLU A 835 -40.51 23.60 29.09
CA GLU A 835 -40.15 23.11 30.44
C GLU A 835 -40.85 23.91 31.55
N LYS A 836 -40.96 25.24 31.41
CA LYS A 836 -41.77 26.07 32.32
C LYS A 836 -43.25 25.71 32.29
N ALA A 837 -43.82 25.50 31.10
CA ALA A 837 -45.21 25.09 30.95
C ALA A 837 -45.47 23.70 31.56
N LYS A 838 -44.51 22.79 31.44
CA LYS A 838 -44.55 21.44 32.03
C LYS A 838 -44.37 21.42 33.54
N LYS A 839 -43.70 22.44 34.13
CA LYS A 839 -43.63 22.65 35.59
C LYS A 839 -44.87 23.34 36.18
N ASN A 840 -45.61 24.11 35.37
CA ASN A 840 -46.83 24.79 35.79
C ASN A 840 -48.08 23.91 35.67
N LYS A 841 -48.06 22.90 34.80
CA LYS A 841 -48.99 21.76 34.83
C LYS A 841 -48.56 20.77 35.88
#